data_AF-A0A0D7BIG1-F1
#
_entry.id   AF-A0A0D7BIG1-F1
#
_cell.length_a   1.000
_cell.length_b   1.000
_cell.length_c   1.000
_cell.angle_alpha   90.00
_cell.angle_beta   90.00
_cell.angle_gamma   90.00
#
_symmetry.space_group_name_H-M   'P 1'
#
loop_
_entity.id
_entity.type
_entity.pdbx_description
1 polymer ?
#
loop_
_entity_poly.entity_id
_entity_poly.type
_entity_poly.pdbx_seq_one_letter_code
_entity_poly.pdbx_strand_id
1 'polypeptide(L)'
;MSGAAGMSAAAQKELIKKLRKYPRELLKLGSRMPVSPTHPLTHMDGLVASLHPDLDFFICSPNMNCPIPLPRLGNNIVVSMCDDFRFGAADPIQWPQMWSEDYSHYPCIPRIQHDGPLCGLWLNPSIDYDFDIDLTLGQGLGRLSSSALEQVARAAEATKDDYSRFLEPDDVELAPILALVIDHFLHVLRTRGLTFRRTLLNLRYLQRAALELQGHINLHRFVLKHWLSNNVVRSVETTWMGAFSDDPENMARLFRTGTPLWTVWWMTESVRTRCFGVVGLELPEEKLVLAEPREYNLRRVIYEGQNDNSVYGKIQEWLTNRILPLAKHGEVSVISSRPVGAPPAPSTSSRPTQSRKQEKKKAGTVRTFKQSYHKYLATPIHSWIRALECVEENDQKCVDPKALLVFALPRPDIFASAAADDKLGLLFTNWLRLRSAVFSIIQDPSSASRGEYRISHQAWRLLIHQGTLDITMPKDGAKETRFADEVAGLVQAIRQDDPNVGGVPPNVTPSWCGQPFLWNPREAGHDAQCREVVWEVAYLGFVLDLLLLDERLAQWRNSEHHEKALRQCFRITDDRGLVDVDLGMANTGLAEVDWVMRAPFIYALKIVVSHWNMRTPHNALHPSLSIPDKPVLPRLEYTQEEMEELEQVLASTVVQAFYTEYRRPLVLPPTLPQPGAHPARVRFQPPDVPRTHSHPGTWRPTPLLRELASHSS
;
A
#
# COMPACT_ATOMS: atom_id res chain seq x y z
N MET A 1 -32.74 -1.18 -25.05
CA MET A 1 -33.62 0.01 -24.97
C MET A 1 -34.25 0.30 -26.32
N SER A 2 -35.53 -0.02 -26.53
CA SER A 2 -36.29 0.40 -27.72
C SER A 2 -37.15 1.62 -27.35
N GLY A 3 -37.00 2.73 -28.08
CA GLY A 3 -37.80 3.93 -27.86
C GLY A 3 -39.27 3.66 -28.12
N ALA A 4 -40.13 4.09 -27.18
CA ALA A 4 -41.59 4.09 -27.19
C ALA A 4 -42.23 3.58 -28.49
N ALA A 5 -42.48 2.26 -28.53
CA ALA A 5 -43.30 1.64 -29.58
C ALA A 5 -44.68 2.33 -29.62
N GLY A 6 -44.92 3.12 -30.67
CA GLY A 6 -46.24 3.72 -30.97
C GLY A 6 -46.30 5.25 -31.09
N MET A 7 -45.24 6.02 -30.78
CA MET A 7 -45.23 7.48 -30.98
C MET A 7 -44.44 7.88 -32.24
N SER A 8 -44.94 8.87 -32.99
CA SER A 8 -44.18 9.47 -34.09
C SER A 8 -43.03 10.34 -33.56
N ALA A 9 -41.94 10.46 -34.32
CA ALA A 9 -40.78 11.27 -33.94
C ALA A 9 -41.15 12.75 -33.66
N ALA A 10 -42.14 13.29 -34.39
CA ALA A 10 -42.65 14.64 -34.14
C ALA A 10 -43.37 14.75 -32.80
N ALA A 11 -44.18 13.75 -32.43
CA ALA A 11 -44.86 13.71 -31.14
C ALA A 11 -43.89 13.54 -29.98
N GLN A 12 -42.81 12.75 -30.16
CA GLN A 12 -41.75 12.60 -29.16
C GLN A 12 -41.02 13.93 -28.91
N LYS A 13 -40.62 14.65 -29.98
CA LYS A 13 -39.96 15.96 -29.86
C LYS A 13 -40.84 16.99 -29.15
N GLU A 14 -42.14 17.02 -29.47
CA GLU A 14 -43.06 17.96 -28.83
C GLU A 14 -43.28 17.61 -27.35
N LEU A 15 -43.37 16.32 -27.01
CA LEU A 15 -43.45 15.87 -25.62
C LEU A 15 -42.20 16.27 -24.82
N ILE A 16 -41.01 16.02 -25.34
CA ILE A 16 -39.73 16.39 -24.71
C ILE A 16 -39.67 17.91 -24.47
N LYS A 17 -39.99 18.71 -25.50
CA LYS A 17 -40.06 20.17 -25.40
C LYS A 17 -41.05 20.62 -24.33
N LYS A 18 -42.22 19.97 -24.26
CA LYS A 18 -43.25 20.26 -23.26
C LYS A 18 -42.76 19.95 -21.85
N LEU A 19 -42.15 18.79 -21.63
CA LEU A 19 -41.62 18.37 -20.33
C LEU A 19 -40.52 19.32 -19.84
N ARG A 20 -39.54 19.66 -20.69
CA ARG A 20 -38.47 20.61 -20.35
C ARG A 20 -39.03 21.98 -19.94
N LYS A 21 -40.10 22.44 -20.60
CA LYS A 21 -40.76 23.71 -20.25
C LYS A 21 -41.65 23.61 -19.00
N TYR A 22 -42.29 22.47 -18.79
CA TYR A 22 -43.25 22.23 -17.72
C TYR A 22 -43.02 20.86 -17.05
N PRO A 23 -42.04 20.73 -16.15
CA PRO A 23 -41.70 19.45 -15.51
C PRO A 23 -42.86 18.79 -14.75
N ARG A 24 -43.82 19.61 -14.26
CA ARG A 24 -45.05 19.12 -13.60
C ARG A 24 -45.95 18.25 -14.50
N GLU A 25 -45.73 18.25 -15.81
CA GLU A 25 -46.44 17.33 -16.71
C GLU A 25 -46.14 15.85 -16.42
N LEU A 26 -45.01 15.54 -15.75
CA LEU A 26 -44.73 14.19 -15.23
C LEU A 26 -45.82 13.68 -14.28
N LEU A 27 -46.52 14.57 -13.57
CA LEU A 27 -47.53 14.21 -12.58
C LEU A 27 -48.87 13.80 -13.19
N LYS A 28 -49.04 13.98 -14.50
CA LYS A 28 -50.34 13.84 -15.18
C LYS A 28 -50.91 12.44 -15.06
N LEU A 29 -50.08 11.40 -15.20
CA LEU A 29 -50.53 10.01 -15.09
C LEU A 29 -50.81 9.64 -13.62
N GLY A 30 -49.94 10.01 -12.68
CA GLY A 30 -50.15 9.78 -11.26
C GLY A 30 -51.40 10.47 -10.71
N SER A 31 -51.71 11.68 -11.19
CA SER A 31 -52.94 12.41 -10.84
C SER A 31 -54.21 11.73 -11.34
N ARG A 32 -54.14 11.01 -12.46
CA ARG A 32 -55.27 10.24 -13.03
C ARG A 32 -55.43 8.88 -12.37
N MET A 33 -54.34 8.30 -11.90
CA MET A 33 -54.27 6.96 -11.30
C MET A 33 -53.54 7.01 -9.95
N PRO A 34 -54.16 7.62 -8.92
CA PRO A 34 -53.56 7.76 -7.60
C PRO A 34 -53.28 6.40 -6.96
N VAL A 35 -52.35 6.37 -6.00
CA VAL A 35 -52.06 5.16 -5.21
C VAL A 35 -53.32 4.74 -4.45
N SER A 36 -53.72 3.48 -4.61
CA SER A 36 -54.89 2.90 -3.94
C SER A 36 -54.66 1.40 -3.70
N PRO A 37 -55.51 0.72 -2.92
CA PRO A 37 -55.43 -0.74 -2.77
C PRO A 37 -55.54 -1.50 -4.10
N THR A 38 -56.24 -0.94 -5.09
CA THR A 38 -56.36 -1.53 -6.44
C THR A 38 -55.22 -1.16 -7.37
N HIS A 39 -54.47 -0.10 -7.05
CA HIS A 39 -53.31 0.38 -7.81
C HIS A 39 -52.18 0.76 -6.85
N PRO A 40 -51.56 -0.23 -6.17
CA PRO A 40 -50.50 0.02 -5.21
C PRO A 40 -49.29 0.68 -5.88
N LEU A 41 -48.43 1.32 -5.09
CA LEU A 41 -47.15 1.83 -5.56
C LEU A 41 -46.23 0.65 -5.89
N THR A 42 -45.58 0.72 -7.05
CA THR A 42 -44.68 -0.33 -7.55
C THR A 42 -43.30 0.24 -7.87
N HIS A 43 -42.34 -0.65 -8.15
CA HIS A 43 -40.99 -0.29 -8.59
C HIS A 43 -40.96 0.50 -9.92
N MET A 44 -42.04 0.45 -10.72
CA MET A 44 -42.18 1.17 -11.99
C MET A 44 -42.76 2.57 -11.83
N ASP A 45 -43.15 2.96 -10.62
CA ASP A 45 -43.73 4.27 -10.33
C ASP A 45 -42.67 5.23 -9.77
N GLY A 46 -42.96 6.52 -9.78
CA GLY A 46 -42.14 7.56 -9.16
C GLY A 46 -42.89 8.22 -8.02
N LEU A 47 -42.53 7.92 -6.77
CA LEU A 47 -42.95 8.75 -5.63
C LEU A 47 -42.51 10.20 -5.85
N VAL A 48 -41.28 10.38 -6.31
CA VAL A 48 -40.72 11.66 -6.78
C VAL A 48 -40.01 11.48 -8.11
N ALA A 49 -39.97 12.53 -8.92
CA ALA A 49 -39.30 12.54 -10.22
C ALA A 49 -38.58 13.88 -10.48
N SER A 50 -37.58 13.85 -11.36
CA SER A 50 -36.89 15.03 -11.87
C SER A 50 -36.44 14.79 -13.30
N LEU A 51 -36.26 15.87 -14.07
CA LEU A 51 -35.74 15.80 -15.43
C LEU A 51 -34.23 15.88 -15.40
N HIS A 52 -33.56 15.08 -16.23
CA HIS A 52 -32.12 15.27 -16.46
C HIS A 52 -31.91 16.63 -17.16
N PRO A 53 -30.90 17.43 -16.76
CA PRO A 53 -30.70 18.77 -17.32
C PRO A 53 -30.37 18.74 -18.82
N ASP A 54 -29.44 17.85 -19.20
CA ASP A 54 -28.89 17.86 -20.57
C ASP A 54 -29.49 16.80 -21.50
N LEU A 55 -29.75 15.61 -20.98
CA LEU A 55 -30.19 14.45 -21.74
C LEU A 55 -31.72 14.29 -21.75
N ASP A 56 -32.25 13.55 -22.73
CA ASP A 56 -33.68 13.27 -22.87
C ASP A 56 -34.17 12.15 -21.93
N PHE A 57 -33.68 12.17 -20.69
CA PHE A 57 -34.08 11.28 -19.61
C PHE A 57 -34.83 12.01 -18.50
N PHE A 58 -35.66 11.28 -17.76
CA PHE A 58 -36.11 11.66 -16.44
C PHE A 58 -35.75 10.55 -15.45
N ILE A 59 -35.51 10.95 -14.22
CA ILE A 59 -35.18 10.05 -13.13
C ILE A 59 -36.33 10.08 -12.15
N CYS A 60 -36.76 8.93 -11.63
CA CYS A 60 -37.74 8.88 -10.56
C CYS A 60 -37.37 7.84 -9.50
N SER A 61 -37.83 8.04 -8.27
CA SER A 61 -37.65 7.06 -7.21
C SER A 61 -39.01 6.50 -6.77
N PRO A 62 -39.20 5.18 -6.74
CA PRO A 62 -40.42 4.56 -6.20
C PRO A 62 -40.43 4.53 -4.66
N ASN A 63 -39.28 4.66 -3.99
CA ASN A 63 -39.18 4.46 -2.54
C ASN A 63 -38.46 5.58 -1.77
N MET A 64 -37.90 6.58 -2.44
CA MET A 64 -37.32 7.78 -1.82
C MET A 64 -38.19 9.01 -2.06
N ASN A 65 -38.15 9.96 -1.12
CA ASN A 65 -38.89 11.23 -1.19
C ASN A 65 -37.97 12.48 -1.13
N CYS A 66 -36.66 12.29 -1.19
CA CYS A 66 -35.66 13.34 -1.16
C CYS A 66 -35.34 13.86 -2.58
N PRO A 67 -34.58 14.96 -2.71
CA PRO A 67 -33.95 15.33 -3.98
C PRO A 67 -33.21 14.14 -4.61
N ILE A 68 -33.22 14.08 -5.95
CA ILE A 68 -32.69 12.93 -6.70
C ILE A 68 -31.22 13.19 -7.04
N PRO A 69 -30.28 12.31 -6.65
CA PRO A 69 -28.90 12.41 -7.09
C PRO A 69 -28.82 12.36 -8.62
N LEU A 70 -28.04 13.26 -9.23
CA LEU A 70 -27.84 13.26 -10.68
C LEU A 70 -26.97 12.04 -11.07
N PRO A 71 -27.47 11.09 -11.89
CA PRO A 71 -26.66 10.00 -12.40
C PRO A 71 -25.64 10.51 -13.43
N ARG A 72 -24.47 9.90 -13.46
CA ARG A 72 -23.54 10.07 -14.59
C ARG A 72 -24.01 9.21 -15.76
N LEU A 73 -24.67 9.81 -16.72
CA LEU A 73 -25.14 9.13 -17.93
C LEU A 73 -24.33 9.59 -19.14
N GLY A 74 -23.96 8.66 -20.03
CA GLY A 74 -23.26 8.98 -21.27
C GLY A 74 -22.15 8.00 -21.61
N ASN A 75 -21.59 8.18 -22.81
CA ASN A 75 -20.67 7.22 -23.42
C ASN A 75 -19.18 7.55 -23.18
N ASN A 76 -18.86 8.66 -22.51
CA ASN A 76 -17.47 9.01 -22.21
C ASN A 76 -17.37 9.59 -20.78
N ILE A 77 -17.14 8.73 -19.81
CA ILE A 77 -16.80 9.10 -18.45
C ILE A 77 -15.29 9.17 -18.32
N VAL A 78 -14.82 10.32 -17.85
CA VAL A 78 -13.44 10.52 -17.39
C VAL A 78 -13.43 10.43 -15.88
N VAL A 79 -12.58 9.55 -15.35
CA VAL A 79 -12.33 9.41 -13.91
C VAL A 79 -10.89 9.77 -13.62
N SER A 80 -10.74 10.72 -12.70
CA SER A 80 -9.47 11.13 -12.12
C SER A 80 -9.64 11.26 -10.61
N MET A 81 -8.52 11.18 -9.90
CA MET A 81 -8.49 11.53 -8.49
C MET A 81 -8.81 13.01 -8.31
N CYS A 82 -9.54 13.33 -7.23
CA CYS A 82 -9.86 14.69 -6.79
C CYS A 82 -8.91 15.14 -5.65
N ASP A 83 -8.90 16.42 -5.31
CA ASP A 83 -8.01 16.99 -4.28
C ASP A 83 -8.21 16.39 -2.87
N ASP A 84 -9.36 15.76 -2.61
CA ASP A 84 -9.63 15.00 -1.37
C ASP A 84 -9.19 13.52 -1.44
N PHE A 85 -8.46 13.15 -2.51
CA PHE A 85 -7.96 11.82 -2.86
C PHE A 85 -9.06 10.76 -3.13
N ARG A 86 -10.26 11.19 -3.52
CA ARG A 86 -11.36 10.31 -3.94
C ARG A 86 -11.70 10.50 -5.42
N PHE A 87 -12.74 9.84 -5.93
CA PHE A 87 -13.09 9.84 -7.37
C PHE A 87 -14.37 10.61 -7.71
N GLY A 88 -14.83 11.47 -6.80
CA GLY A 88 -16.01 12.32 -7.00
C GLY A 88 -17.26 11.47 -7.25
N ALA A 89 -18.08 11.86 -8.23
CA ALA A 89 -19.33 11.15 -8.51
C ALA A 89 -19.15 9.76 -9.16
N ALA A 90 -17.95 9.40 -9.61
CA ALA A 90 -17.66 8.03 -10.05
C ALA A 90 -17.34 7.10 -8.87
N ASP A 91 -17.23 7.64 -7.66
CA ASP A 91 -16.83 6.90 -6.47
C ASP A 91 -18.04 6.28 -5.75
N PRO A 92 -18.15 4.94 -5.66
CA PRO A 92 -19.28 4.28 -5.01
C PRO A 92 -19.41 4.57 -3.51
N ILE A 93 -18.34 5.04 -2.84
CA ILE A 93 -18.41 5.45 -1.43
C ILE A 93 -18.89 6.89 -1.24
N GLN A 94 -19.00 7.67 -2.32
CA GLN A 94 -19.42 9.08 -2.28
C GLN A 94 -20.76 9.34 -2.95
N TRP A 95 -21.09 8.58 -4.00
CA TRP A 95 -22.24 8.85 -4.85
C TRP A 95 -22.92 7.56 -5.31
N PRO A 96 -24.25 7.55 -5.50
CA PRO A 96 -24.95 6.37 -6.03
C PRO A 96 -24.48 6.04 -7.45
N GLN A 97 -24.39 4.76 -7.72
CA GLN A 97 -23.89 4.21 -8.98
C GLN A 97 -25.00 3.46 -9.73
N MET A 98 -24.77 3.20 -11.02
CA MET A 98 -25.62 2.26 -11.76
C MET A 98 -25.50 0.87 -11.14
N TRP A 99 -26.63 0.18 -10.99
CA TRP A 99 -26.67 -1.18 -10.47
C TRP A 99 -25.80 -2.10 -11.32
N SER A 100 -25.02 -2.93 -10.63
CA SER A 100 -24.14 -3.92 -11.22
C SER A 100 -24.14 -5.17 -10.36
N GLU A 101 -24.24 -6.33 -10.98
CA GLU A 101 -24.22 -7.62 -10.27
C GLU A 101 -22.82 -7.90 -9.67
N ASP A 102 -21.76 -7.60 -10.43
CA ASP A 102 -20.36 -7.70 -9.99
C ASP A 102 -20.08 -6.82 -8.76
N TYR A 103 -20.81 -5.71 -8.62
CA TYR A 103 -20.67 -4.74 -7.53
C TYR A 103 -21.97 -4.54 -6.74
N SER A 104 -22.68 -5.65 -6.50
CA SER A 104 -24.01 -5.65 -5.86
C SER A 104 -24.06 -5.05 -4.45
N HIS A 105 -22.90 -4.90 -3.79
CA HIS A 105 -22.79 -4.32 -2.44
C HIS A 105 -22.76 -2.78 -2.44
N TYR A 106 -22.41 -2.11 -3.54
CA TYR A 106 -22.31 -0.64 -3.60
C TYR A 106 -23.56 0.10 -3.13
N PRO A 107 -24.80 -0.33 -3.51
CA PRO A 107 -26.00 0.34 -3.03
C PRO A 107 -26.21 0.24 -1.53
N CYS A 108 -25.58 -0.74 -0.87
CA CYS A 108 -25.69 -1.00 0.56
C CYS A 108 -24.62 -0.28 1.38
N ILE A 109 -23.70 0.43 0.72
CA ILE A 109 -22.70 1.28 1.40
C ILE A 109 -23.45 2.39 2.14
N PRO A 110 -23.14 2.66 3.42
CA PRO A 110 -23.80 3.75 4.13
C PRO A 110 -23.45 5.12 3.52
N ARG A 111 -24.41 6.05 3.52
CA ARG A 111 -24.19 7.47 3.27
C ARG A 111 -23.46 8.11 4.45
N ILE A 112 -22.98 9.34 4.25
CA ILE A 112 -22.33 10.15 5.29
C ILE A 112 -23.16 10.14 6.57
N GLN A 113 -22.53 9.70 7.67
CA GLN A 113 -23.10 9.72 9.01
C GLN A 113 -22.39 10.79 9.84
N HIS A 114 -23.17 11.59 10.58
CA HIS A 114 -22.65 12.62 11.47
C HIS A 114 -22.54 12.15 12.93
N ASP A 115 -23.16 11.02 13.25
CA ASP A 115 -23.22 10.41 14.56
C ASP A 115 -23.08 8.88 14.47
N GLY A 116 -23.04 8.22 15.63
CA GLY A 116 -22.93 6.77 15.71
C GLY A 116 -21.50 6.22 15.60
N PRO A 117 -21.34 4.89 15.63
CA PRO A 117 -20.05 4.23 15.72
C PRO A 117 -19.20 4.37 14.45
N LEU A 118 -19.83 4.59 13.30
CA LEU A 118 -19.14 4.63 12.00
C LEU A 118 -18.79 6.05 11.54
N CYS A 119 -19.18 7.11 12.26
CA CYS A 119 -19.03 8.50 11.78
C CYS A 119 -17.58 8.87 11.41
N GLY A 120 -16.58 8.26 12.07
CA GLY A 120 -15.17 8.42 11.75
C GLY A 120 -14.76 8.01 10.33
N LEU A 121 -15.55 7.15 9.66
CA LEU A 121 -15.31 6.76 8.26
C LEU A 121 -15.55 7.91 7.27
N TRP A 122 -16.24 8.97 7.69
CA TRP A 122 -16.47 10.17 6.86
C TRP A 122 -15.63 11.37 7.31
N LEU A 123 -14.69 11.18 8.24
CA LEU A 123 -13.78 12.25 8.65
C LEU A 123 -13.06 12.85 7.43
N ASN A 124 -13.12 14.17 7.31
CA ASN A 124 -12.37 14.93 6.32
C ASN A 124 -11.47 15.92 7.07
N PRO A 125 -10.28 15.48 7.51
CA PRO A 125 -9.45 16.25 8.43
C PRO A 125 -8.98 17.55 7.77
N SER A 126 -8.89 18.62 8.57
CA SER A 126 -8.21 19.86 8.19
C SER A 126 -6.78 19.86 8.72
N ILE A 127 -5.85 20.42 7.95
CA ILE A 127 -4.45 20.59 8.38
C ILE A 127 -4.34 21.46 9.64
N ASP A 128 -5.26 22.41 9.84
CA ASP A 128 -5.19 23.39 10.94
C ASP A 128 -5.72 22.85 12.28
N TYR A 129 -6.56 21.81 12.25
CA TYR A 129 -7.30 21.35 13.44
C TYR A 129 -7.13 19.86 13.74
N ASP A 130 -6.94 19.05 12.70
CA ASP A 130 -6.95 17.59 12.81
C ASP A 130 -5.56 16.98 12.56
N PHE A 131 -4.53 17.82 12.44
CA PHE A 131 -3.18 17.40 12.12
C PHE A 131 -2.14 18.11 12.99
N ASP A 132 -1.43 17.33 13.79
CA ASP A 132 -0.39 17.81 14.69
C ASP A 132 0.96 17.72 13.98
N ILE A 133 1.51 18.88 13.57
CA ILE A 133 2.86 18.98 13.00
C ILE A 133 3.89 18.71 14.11
N ASP A 134 4.80 17.77 13.87
CA ASP A 134 5.86 17.38 14.81
C ASP A 134 7.22 17.70 14.20
N LEU A 135 7.77 18.87 14.58
CA LEU A 135 9.08 19.31 14.14
C LEU A 135 10.22 18.39 14.59
N THR A 136 10.01 17.53 15.59
CA THR A 136 11.01 16.54 16.02
C THR A 136 11.13 15.37 15.05
N LEU A 137 10.14 15.19 14.16
CA LEU A 137 10.17 14.22 13.07
C LEU A 137 10.74 14.84 11.78
N GLY A 138 10.43 16.12 11.54
CA GLY A 138 10.91 16.88 10.38
C GLY A 138 9.98 18.04 10.04
N GLN A 139 10.40 18.91 9.13
CA GLN A 139 9.53 19.98 8.63
C GLN A 139 8.43 19.40 7.74
N GLY A 140 7.18 19.82 7.95
CA GLY A 140 6.01 19.35 7.19
C GLY A 140 5.52 17.94 7.56
N LEU A 141 6.14 17.28 8.54
CA LEU A 141 5.75 15.95 9.02
C LEU A 141 4.93 16.06 10.32
N GLY A 142 3.97 15.16 10.48
CA GLY A 142 3.06 15.17 11.61
C GLY A 142 2.17 13.93 11.64
N ARG A 143 1.14 13.97 12.49
CA ARG A 143 0.17 12.89 12.68
C ARG A 143 -1.24 13.46 12.75
N LEU A 144 -2.25 12.61 12.55
CA LEU A 144 -3.61 13.00 12.92
C LEU A 144 -3.65 13.33 14.42
N SER A 145 -4.43 14.34 14.77
CA SER A 145 -4.68 14.67 16.18
C SER A 145 -5.27 13.46 16.91
N SER A 146 -5.02 13.35 18.22
CA SER A 146 -5.51 12.20 18.99
C SER A 146 -7.02 12.02 18.86
N SER A 147 -7.79 13.11 18.84
CA SER A 147 -9.24 13.06 18.66
C SER A 147 -9.65 12.55 17.28
N ALA A 148 -9.01 13.05 16.21
CA ALA A 148 -9.27 12.61 14.84
C ALA A 148 -8.92 11.12 14.66
N LEU A 149 -7.76 10.70 15.16
CA LEU A 149 -7.30 9.32 15.09
C LEU A 149 -8.22 8.36 15.85
N GLU A 150 -8.67 8.74 17.05
CA GLU A 150 -9.61 7.92 17.85
C GLU A 150 -10.99 7.78 17.20
N GLN A 151 -11.47 8.80 16.49
CA GLN A 151 -12.72 8.70 15.74
C GLN A 151 -12.60 7.68 14.59
N VAL A 152 -11.51 7.76 13.82
CA VAL A 152 -11.24 6.82 12.72
C VAL A 152 -11.03 5.40 13.25
N ALA A 153 -10.23 5.26 14.31
CA ALA A 153 -9.93 3.96 14.93
C ALA A 153 -11.19 3.25 15.41
N ARG A 154 -12.06 3.95 16.17
CA ARG A 154 -13.32 3.38 16.66
C ARG A 154 -14.22 2.91 15.53
N ALA A 155 -14.29 3.69 14.46
CA ALA A 155 -15.12 3.34 13.30
C ALA A 155 -14.57 2.14 12.54
N ALA A 156 -13.25 2.09 12.31
CA ALA A 156 -12.57 0.95 11.71
C ALA A 156 -12.76 -0.35 12.51
N GLU A 157 -12.56 -0.27 13.84
CA GLU A 157 -12.72 -1.40 14.75
C GLU A 157 -14.18 -1.86 14.80
N ALA A 158 -15.15 -0.94 14.83
CA ALA A 158 -16.57 -1.28 14.78
C ALA A 158 -16.96 -2.03 13.49
N THR A 159 -16.44 -1.61 12.33
CA THR A 159 -16.65 -2.32 11.07
C THR A 159 -16.05 -3.73 11.10
N LYS A 160 -14.86 -3.90 11.70
CA LYS A 160 -14.23 -5.23 11.84
C LYS A 160 -14.99 -6.14 12.80
N ASP A 161 -15.48 -5.59 13.91
CA ASP A 161 -16.34 -6.33 14.85
C ASP A 161 -17.61 -6.82 14.16
N ASP A 162 -18.24 -5.96 13.33
CA ASP A 162 -19.41 -6.34 12.55
C ASP A 162 -19.07 -7.41 11.48
N TYR A 163 -17.92 -7.29 10.81
CA TYR A 163 -17.42 -8.30 9.89
C TYR A 163 -17.33 -9.68 10.57
N SER A 164 -16.64 -9.78 11.71
CA SER A 164 -16.49 -11.04 12.46
C SER A 164 -17.81 -11.60 13.01
N ARG A 165 -18.86 -10.78 13.12
CA ARG A 165 -20.19 -11.21 13.61
C ARG A 165 -21.15 -11.65 12.52
N PHE A 166 -21.03 -11.07 11.32
CA PHE A 166 -22.10 -11.13 10.32
C PHE A 166 -21.68 -11.69 8.95
N LEU A 167 -20.37 -11.85 8.70
CA LEU A 167 -19.85 -12.47 7.49
C LEU A 167 -18.95 -13.64 7.85
N GLU A 168 -19.19 -14.78 7.20
CA GLU A 168 -18.22 -15.87 7.22
C GLU A 168 -17.11 -15.56 6.20
N PRO A 169 -15.85 -15.99 6.44
CA PRO A 169 -14.73 -15.69 5.54
C PRO A 169 -14.94 -16.13 4.09
N ASP A 170 -15.73 -17.18 3.87
CA ASP A 170 -16.01 -17.76 2.55
C ASP A 170 -17.20 -17.09 1.83
N ASP A 171 -17.96 -16.22 2.52
CA ASP A 171 -19.12 -15.55 1.93
C ASP A 171 -18.72 -14.51 0.87
N VAL A 172 -17.56 -13.88 1.04
CA VAL A 172 -17.04 -12.81 0.17
C VAL A 172 -15.52 -12.90 0.09
N GLU A 173 -14.99 -13.31 -1.06
CA GLU A 173 -13.53 -13.46 -1.28
C GLU A 173 -12.73 -12.18 -0.97
N LEU A 174 -13.33 -11.01 -1.19
CA LEU A 174 -12.67 -9.72 -0.96
C LEU A 174 -12.68 -9.28 0.52
N ALA A 175 -13.59 -9.79 1.35
CA ALA A 175 -13.78 -9.29 2.72
C ALA A 175 -12.54 -9.47 3.63
N PRO A 176 -11.83 -10.61 3.63
CA PRO A 176 -10.58 -10.75 4.38
C PRO A 176 -9.51 -9.74 3.94
N ILE A 177 -9.42 -9.46 2.64
CA ILE A 177 -8.48 -8.48 2.09
C ILE A 177 -8.85 -7.08 2.61
N LEU A 178 -10.12 -6.68 2.55
CA LEU A 178 -10.54 -5.37 3.07
C LEU A 178 -10.26 -5.23 4.58
N ALA A 179 -10.50 -6.28 5.37
CA ALA A 179 -10.19 -6.27 6.80
C ALA A 179 -8.69 -6.08 7.07
N LEU A 180 -7.83 -6.74 6.30
CA LEU A 180 -6.38 -6.58 6.37
C LEU A 180 -5.93 -5.15 6.04
N VAL A 181 -6.56 -4.56 5.02
CA VAL A 181 -6.29 -3.18 4.58
C VAL A 181 -6.63 -2.17 5.66
N ILE A 182 -7.76 -2.37 6.34
CA ILE A 182 -8.18 -1.54 7.46
C ILE A 182 -7.11 -1.57 8.56
N ASP A 183 -6.65 -2.76 8.95
CA ASP A 183 -5.62 -2.90 10.00
C ASP A 183 -4.30 -2.23 9.61
N HIS A 184 -3.86 -2.46 8.36
CA HIS A 184 -2.62 -1.90 7.87
C HIS A 184 -2.61 -0.38 7.91
N PHE A 185 -3.62 0.26 7.31
CA PHE A 185 -3.65 1.71 7.25
C PHE A 185 -3.96 2.34 8.62
N LEU A 186 -4.69 1.65 9.49
CA LEU A 186 -4.88 2.10 10.87
C LEU A 186 -3.56 2.08 11.64
N HIS A 187 -2.77 1.02 11.47
CA HIS A 187 -1.42 0.93 12.04
C HIS A 187 -0.50 2.03 11.50
N VAL A 188 -0.53 2.30 10.20
CA VAL A 188 0.23 3.39 9.57
C VAL A 188 -0.14 4.74 10.20
N LEU A 189 -1.43 5.05 10.31
CA LEU A 189 -1.93 6.30 10.88
C LEU A 189 -1.57 6.44 12.38
N ARG A 190 -1.51 5.33 13.13
CA ARG A 190 -1.12 5.32 14.55
C ARG A 190 0.38 5.53 14.76
N THR A 191 1.20 4.96 13.89
CA THR A 191 2.64 4.80 14.18
C THR A 191 3.54 5.76 13.43
N ARG A 192 3.17 6.20 12.22
CA ARG A 192 4.06 6.96 11.33
C ARG A 192 3.79 8.46 11.39
N GLY A 193 4.87 9.24 11.32
CA GLY A 193 4.80 10.66 11.02
C GLY A 193 4.92 10.86 9.52
N LEU A 194 3.88 11.38 8.89
CA LEU A 194 3.79 11.57 7.44
C LEU A 194 3.47 13.03 7.14
N THR A 195 3.51 13.43 5.87
CA THR A 195 2.93 14.70 5.46
C THR A 195 1.42 14.65 5.60
N PHE A 196 0.78 15.82 5.76
CA PHE A 196 -0.68 15.89 5.83
C PHE A 196 -1.35 15.16 4.65
N ARG A 197 -0.83 15.34 3.44
CA ARG A 197 -1.33 14.67 2.23
C ARG A 197 -1.20 13.16 2.25
N ARG A 198 -0.03 12.64 2.65
CA ARG A 198 0.16 11.19 2.78
C ARG A 198 -0.74 10.63 3.87
N THR A 199 -0.90 11.32 4.99
CA THR A 199 -1.87 10.98 6.02
C THR A 199 -3.29 10.92 5.47
N LEU A 200 -3.71 11.92 4.69
CA LEU A 200 -5.04 11.95 4.08
C LEU A 200 -5.23 10.81 3.08
N LEU A 201 -4.23 10.52 2.25
CA LEU A 201 -4.25 9.40 1.30
C LEU A 201 -4.39 8.04 2.02
N ASN A 202 -3.60 7.79 3.06
CA ASN A 202 -3.70 6.58 3.89
C ASN A 202 -5.06 6.47 4.58
N LEU A 203 -5.60 7.59 5.06
CA LEU A 203 -6.96 7.67 5.59
C LEU A 203 -8.01 7.31 4.53
N ARG A 204 -7.87 7.76 3.28
CA ARG A 204 -8.82 7.40 2.20
C ARG A 204 -8.80 5.91 1.87
N TYR A 205 -7.63 5.27 1.91
CA TYR A 205 -7.55 3.82 1.73
C TYR A 205 -8.28 3.07 2.84
N LEU A 206 -8.05 3.44 4.10
CA LEU A 206 -8.76 2.87 5.25
C LEU A 206 -10.28 3.08 5.13
N GLN A 207 -10.72 4.32 4.90
CA GLN A 207 -12.13 4.68 4.84
C GLN A 207 -12.85 3.89 3.75
N ARG A 208 -12.25 3.78 2.57
CA ARG A 208 -12.85 2.99 1.50
C ARG A 208 -12.96 1.52 1.88
N ALA A 209 -11.88 0.91 2.37
CA ALA A 209 -11.89 -0.51 2.70
C ALA A 209 -12.96 -0.83 3.76
N ALA A 210 -13.10 0.03 4.77
CA ALA A 210 -14.15 -0.07 5.78
C ALA A 210 -15.55 0.12 5.19
N LEU A 211 -15.77 1.12 4.34
CA LEU A 211 -17.08 1.40 3.75
C LEU A 211 -17.54 0.30 2.78
N GLU A 212 -16.63 -0.25 1.96
CA GLU A 212 -16.93 -1.38 1.07
C GLU A 212 -17.22 -2.65 1.87
N LEU A 213 -16.42 -2.93 2.91
CA LEU A 213 -16.67 -4.06 3.83
C LEU A 213 -18.03 -3.92 4.52
N GLN A 214 -18.39 -2.72 4.98
CA GLN A 214 -19.71 -2.44 5.55
C GLN A 214 -20.83 -2.64 4.52
N GLY A 215 -20.60 -2.26 3.26
CA GLY A 215 -21.52 -2.53 2.15
C GLY A 215 -21.78 -4.02 1.97
N HIS A 216 -20.72 -4.84 1.99
CA HIS A 216 -20.84 -6.31 1.93
C HIS A 216 -21.61 -6.88 3.14
N ILE A 217 -21.30 -6.42 4.35
CA ILE A 217 -22.02 -6.83 5.57
C ILE A 217 -23.52 -6.52 5.42
N ASN A 218 -23.85 -5.31 4.98
CA ASN A 218 -25.24 -4.89 4.79
C ASN A 218 -25.95 -5.72 3.71
N LEU A 219 -25.29 -5.97 2.59
CA LEU A 219 -25.79 -6.80 1.49
C LEU A 219 -26.15 -8.21 2.00
N HIS A 220 -25.21 -8.92 2.63
CA HIS A 220 -25.42 -10.29 3.10
C HIS A 220 -26.46 -10.36 4.23
N ARG A 221 -26.41 -9.41 5.16
CA ARG A 221 -27.28 -9.42 6.33
C ARG A 221 -28.73 -9.09 5.99
N PHE A 222 -28.96 -8.14 5.09
CA PHE A 222 -30.28 -7.53 4.91
C PHE A 222 -30.87 -7.69 3.51
N VAL A 223 -30.05 -7.87 2.48
CA VAL A 223 -30.52 -7.88 1.09
C VAL A 223 -30.58 -9.31 0.54
N LEU A 224 -29.49 -10.08 0.58
CA LEU A 224 -29.41 -11.41 -0.04
C LEU A 224 -30.45 -12.39 0.53
N LYS A 225 -30.73 -12.34 1.84
CA LYS A 225 -31.77 -13.17 2.49
C LYS A 225 -33.16 -12.98 1.89
N HIS A 226 -33.42 -11.84 1.26
CA HIS A 226 -34.71 -11.48 0.70
C HIS A 226 -34.70 -11.32 -0.82
N TRP A 227 -33.54 -11.50 -1.47
CA TRP A 227 -33.35 -11.28 -2.90
C TRP A 227 -34.29 -12.13 -3.77
N LEU A 228 -34.52 -13.38 -3.35
CA LEU A 228 -35.41 -14.34 -4.00
C LEU A 228 -36.83 -14.37 -3.39
N SER A 229 -37.11 -13.57 -2.36
CA SER A 229 -38.41 -13.58 -1.70
C SER A 229 -39.44 -12.77 -2.51
N ASN A 230 -40.56 -13.41 -2.87
CA ASN A 230 -41.58 -12.79 -3.72
C ASN A 230 -42.72 -12.10 -2.94
N ASN A 231 -42.76 -12.21 -1.61
CA ASN A 231 -43.98 -11.93 -0.85
C ASN A 231 -43.91 -10.71 0.08
N VAL A 232 -42.75 -10.07 0.28
CA VAL A 232 -42.59 -8.96 1.22
C VAL A 232 -41.80 -7.81 0.60
N VAL A 233 -42.39 -6.61 0.60
CA VAL A 233 -41.69 -5.35 0.30
C VAL A 233 -41.22 -4.76 1.63
N ARG A 234 -39.92 -4.51 1.76
CA ARG A 234 -39.33 -3.91 2.96
C ARG A 234 -39.42 -2.39 2.93
N SER A 235 -39.43 -1.78 4.11
CA SER A 235 -39.21 -0.34 4.23
C SER A 235 -37.86 0.02 3.63
N VAL A 236 -37.79 1.18 2.98
CA VAL A 236 -36.54 1.70 2.42
C VAL A 236 -35.56 2.01 3.55
N GLU A 237 -34.30 1.63 3.36
CA GLU A 237 -33.18 2.00 4.22
C GLU A 237 -32.55 3.28 3.71
N THR A 238 -33.05 4.41 4.20
CA THR A 238 -32.66 5.74 3.72
C THR A 238 -31.20 6.12 4.01
N THR A 239 -30.54 5.39 4.93
CA THR A 239 -29.14 5.65 5.27
C THR A 239 -28.15 5.04 4.26
N TRP A 240 -28.62 4.24 3.29
CA TRP A 240 -27.76 3.62 2.29
C TRP A 240 -27.58 4.47 1.03
N MET A 241 -26.48 4.21 0.31
CA MET A 241 -26.11 4.93 -0.90
C MET A 241 -27.21 4.79 -1.96
N GLY A 242 -27.72 3.57 -2.15
CA GLY A 242 -28.69 3.21 -3.18
C GLY A 242 -28.09 3.04 -4.58
N ALA A 243 -28.96 2.75 -5.56
CA ALA A 243 -28.54 2.51 -6.94
C ALA A 243 -29.47 3.15 -7.97
N PHE A 244 -28.90 3.47 -9.12
CA PHE A 244 -29.65 3.72 -10.34
C PHE A 244 -29.90 2.41 -11.10
N SER A 245 -31.08 2.23 -11.69
CA SER A 245 -31.35 1.12 -12.60
C SER A 245 -32.26 1.56 -13.74
N ASP A 246 -32.07 0.98 -14.90
CA ASP A 246 -32.96 1.06 -16.07
C ASP A 246 -33.58 -0.31 -16.43
N ASP A 247 -33.10 -1.37 -15.79
CA ASP A 247 -33.61 -2.73 -15.92
C ASP A 247 -34.77 -3.00 -14.92
N PRO A 248 -35.98 -3.35 -15.41
CA PRO A 248 -37.15 -3.60 -14.56
C PRO A 248 -36.97 -4.74 -13.54
N GLU A 249 -36.20 -5.76 -13.87
CA GLU A 249 -35.98 -6.90 -12.96
C GLU A 249 -35.15 -6.47 -11.75
N ASN A 250 -34.05 -5.75 -11.99
CA ASN A 250 -33.21 -5.17 -10.95
C ASN A 250 -33.97 -4.12 -10.12
N MET A 251 -34.79 -3.29 -10.76
CA MET A 251 -35.68 -2.35 -10.05
C MET A 251 -36.61 -3.09 -9.08
N ALA A 252 -37.25 -4.17 -9.53
CA ALA A 252 -38.15 -4.95 -8.69
C ALA A 252 -37.43 -5.61 -7.51
N ARG A 253 -36.19 -6.07 -7.71
CA ARG A 253 -35.35 -6.64 -6.64
C ARG A 253 -34.96 -5.57 -5.60
N LEU A 254 -34.40 -4.45 -6.04
CA LEU A 254 -33.96 -3.35 -5.17
C LEU A 254 -35.11 -2.72 -4.39
N PHE A 255 -36.27 -2.50 -5.04
CA PHE A 255 -37.46 -1.98 -4.38
C PHE A 255 -37.97 -2.91 -3.29
N ARG A 256 -38.02 -4.22 -3.54
CA ARG A 256 -38.48 -5.22 -2.57
C ARG A 256 -37.56 -5.32 -1.36
N THR A 257 -36.26 -5.25 -1.57
CA THR A 257 -35.27 -5.37 -0.49
C THR A 257 -35.18 -4.11 0.37
N GLY A 258 -35.87 -3.03 -0.01
CA GLY A 258 -35.81 -1.76 0.69
C GLY A 258 -34.52 -0.98 0.39
N THR A 259 -33.84 -1.28 -0.71
CA THR A 259 -32.65 -0.53 -1.12
C THR A 259 -33.11 0.78 -1.80
N PRO A 260 -32.54 1.95 -1.46
CA PRO A 260 -32.87 3.19 -2.16
C PRO A 260 -32.66 3.03 -3.67
N LEU A 261 -33.71 3.29 -4.44
CA LEU A 261 -33.74 3.04 -5.89
C LEU A 261 -34.07 4.33 -6.64
N TRP A 262 -33.27 4.63 -7.65
CA TRP A 262 -33.57 5.63 -8.66
C TRP A 262 -33.67 4.93 -10.02
N THR A 263 -34.77 5.17 -10.73
CA THR A 263 -35.04 4.59 -12.02
C THR A 263 -34.79 5.61 -13.12
N VAL A 264 -34.13 5.20 -14.20
CA VAL A 264 -33.75 6.06 -15.31
C VAL A 264 -34.59 5.73 -16.53
N TRP A 265 -35.34 6.71 -17.03
CA TRP A 265 -36.29 6.51 -18.12
C TRP A 265 -36.11 7.55 -19.21
N TRP A 266 -36.34 7.16 -20.46
CA TRP A 266 -36.50 8.13 -21.55
C TRP A 266 -37.72 9.01 -21.28
N MET A 267 -37.63 10.31 -21.59
CA MET A 267 -38.76 11.24 -21.41
C MET A 267 -40.05 10.78 -22.11
N THR A 268 -39.95 9.98 -23.16
CA THR A 268 -41.11 9.38 -23.84
C THR A 268 -41.88 8.38 -22.99
N GLU A 269 -41.24 7.74 -22.01
CA GLU A 269 -41.89 6.78 -21.10
C GLU A 269 -42.73 7.47 -20.01
N SER A 270 -42.65 8.80 -19.89
CA SER A 270 -43.48 9.57 -18.94
C SER A 270 -44.99 9.39 -19.13
N VAL A 271 -45.44 8.94 -20.30
CA VAL A 271 -46.86 8.62 -20.57
C VAL A 271 -47.30 7.30 -19.94
N ARG A 272 -46.35 6.46 -19.49
CA ARG A 272 -46.55 5.15 -18.86
C ARG A 272 -46.11 5.09 -17.40
N THR A 273 -45.24 6.00 -16.98
CA THR A 273 -44.75 6.07 -15.59
C THR A 273 -45.63 6.98 -14.74
N ARG A 274 -46.16 6.48 -13.62
CA ARG A 274 -46.93 7.30 -12.68
C ARG A 274 -45.98 8.04 -11.75
N CYS A 275 -45.92 9.36 -11.84
CA CYS A 275 -45.17 10.19 -10.90
C CYS A 275 -46.10 10.98 -9.97
N PHE A 276 -45.73 11.11 -8.69
CA PHE A 276 -46.56 11.75 -7.66
C PHE A 276 -45.97 13.05 -7.10
N GLY A 277 -44.67 13.28 -7.29
CA GLY A 277 -43.97 14.51 -6.92
C GLY A 277 -42.90 14.90 -7.93
N VAL A 278 -42.59 16.20 -8.03
CA VAL A 278 -41.42 16.70 -8.76
C VAL A 278 -40.48 17.35 -7.76
N VAL A 279 -39.23 16.92 -7.74
CA VAL A 279 -38.19 17.38 -6.80
C VAL A 279 -36.96 17.90 -7.54
N GLY A 280 -36.09 18.62 -6.82
CA GLY A 280 -34.80 19.05 -7.36
C GLY A 280 -33.82 17.88 -7.57
N LEU A 281 -32.77 18.14 -8.34
CA LEU A 281 -31.61 17.24 -8.44
C LEU A 281 -30.57 17.62 -7.38
N GLU A 282 -29.89 16.63 -6.82
CA GLU A 282 -28.64 16.84 -6.10
C GLU A 282 -27.51 16.81 -7.11
N LEU A 283 -26.79 17.91 -7.21
CA LEU A 283 -25.65 18.05 -8.10
C LEU A 283 -24.37 17.59 -7.39
N PRO A 284 -23.55 16.71 -8.00
CA PRO A 284 -22.26 16.32 -7.46
C PRO A 284 -21.37 17.51 -7.07
N GLU A 285 -21.40 18.58 -7.87
CA GLU A 285 -20.60 19.79 -7.70
C GLU A 285 -20.92 20.54 -6.38
N GLU A 286 -22.12 20.35 -5.84
CA GLU A 286 -22.57 20.98 -4.59
C GLU A 286 -22.22 20.15 -3.35
N LYS A 287 -21.92 18.85 -3.54
CA LYS A 287 -21.76 17.88 -2.45
C LYS A 287 -20.37 17.27 -2.35
N LEU A 288 -19.65 17.23 -3.47
CA LEU A 288 -18.39 16.52 -3.61
C LEU A 288 -17.26 17.46 -4.01
N VAL A 289 -16.04 17.10 -3.63
CA VAL A 289 -14.84 17.74 -4.15
C VAL A 289 -14.59 17.19 -5.55
N LEU A 290 -14.74 18.05 -6.56
CA LEU A 290 -14.45 17.70 -7.97
C LEU A 290 -13.22 18.41 -8.52
N ALA A 291 -12.56 19.23 -7.69
CA ALA A 291 -11.33 19.90 -8.07
C ALA A 291 -10.21 18.87 -8.26
N GLU A 292 -9.42 19.05 -9.32
CA GLU A 292 -8.21 18.26 -9.53
C GLU A 292 -7.20 18.50 -8.38
N PRO A 293 -6.42 17.48 -7.98
CA PRO A 293 -5.31 17.63 -7.07
C PRO A 293 -4.37 18.72 -7.56
N ARG A 294 -3.84 19.52 -6.63
CA ARG A 294 -2.84 20.54 -7.00
C ARG A 294 -1.60 19.91 -7.64
N GLU A 295 -1.29 18.66 -7.33
CA GLU A 295 -0.09 17.93 -7.76
C GLU A 295 -0.26 17.36 -9.17
N TYR A 296 0.60 17.79 -10.10
CA TYR A 296 0.58 17.33 -11.48
C TYR A 296 0.68 15.79 -11.63
N ASN A 297 1.43 15.13 -10.75
CA ASN A 297 1.63 13.68 -10.80
C ASN A 297 0.39 12.86 -10.39
N LEU A 298 -0.57 13.48 -9.69
CA LEU A 298 -1.82 12.85 -9.25
C LEU A 298 -3.00 13.18 -10.18
N ARG A 299 -2.83 14.11 -11.13
CA ARG A 299 -3.83 14.48 -12.15
C ARG A 299 -3.97 13.44 -13.27
N ARG A 300 -3.74 12.16 -12.95
CA ARG A 300 -3.82 11.09 -13.94
C ARG A 300 -5.28 10.69 -14.13
N VAL A 301 -5.72 10.72 -15.38
CA VAL A 301 -6.94 10.02 -15.78
C VAL A 301 -6.69 8.52 -15.58
N ILE A 302 -7.44 7.92 -14.67
CA ILE A 302 -7.36 6.48 -14.38
C ILE A 302 -8.30 5.67 -15.25
N TYR A 303 -9.35 6.31 -15.77
CA TYR A 303 -10.29 5.71 -16.70
C TYR A 303 -10.88 6.78 -17.64
N GLU A 304 -10.96 6.45 -18.92
CA GLU A 304 -11.75 7.17 -19.91
C GLU A 304 -12.49 6.13 -20.77
N GLY A 305 -13.81 6.18 -20.79
CA GLY A 305 -14.60 5.18 -21.50
C GLY A 305 -16.10 5.18 -21.16
N GLN A 306 -16.75 4.05 -21.39
CA GLN A 306 -18.19 3.89 -21.13
C GLN A 306 -18.49 3.88 -19.62
N ASN A 307 -19.71 4.25 -19.24
CA ASN A 307 -20.16 4.05 -17.86
C ASN A 307 -20.58 2.59 -17.63
N ASP A 308 -19.61 1.70 -17.50
CA ASP A 308 -19.83 0.27 -17.23
C ASP A 308 -18.94 -0.22 -16.07
N ASN A 309 -18.99 -1.54 -15.83
CA ASN A 309 -18.23 -2.18 -14.75
C ASN A 309 -16.71 -1.95 -14.85
N SER A 310 -16.17 -1.59 -16.01
CA SER A 310 -14.75 -1.31 -16.17
C SER A 310 -14.30 -0.05 -15.43
N VAL A 311 -15.20 0.92 -15.19
CA VAL A 311 -14.92 2.08 -14.33
C VAL A 311 -14.57 1.62 -12.92
N TYR A 312 -15.43 0.78 -12.33
CA TYR A 312 -15.25 0.26 -10.99
C TYR A 312 -14.06 -0.68 -10.92
N GLY A 313 -13.87 -1.51 -11.95
CA GLY A 313 -12.68 -2.33 -12.12
C GLY A 313 -11.40 -1.51 -12.10
N LYS A 314 -11.35 -0.34 -12.74
CA LYS A 314 -10.17 0.56 -12.69
C LYS A 314 -10.00 1.27 -11.36
N ILE A 315 -11.08 1.66 -10.68
CA ILE A 315 -11.01 2.22 -9.33
C ILE A 315 -10.46 1.15 -8.36
N GLN A 316 -11.01 -0.06 -8.42
CA GLN A 316 -10.53 -1.21 -7.66
C GLN A 316 -9.11 -1.61 -8.04
N GLU A 317 -8.75 -1.62 -9.32
CA GLU A 317 -7.38 -1.88 -9.78
C GLU A 317 -6.42 -0.80 -9.25
N TRP A 318 -6.83 0.46 -9.19
CA TRP A 318 -6.00 1.52 -8.64
C TRP A 318 -5.76 1.34 -7.13
N LEU A 319 -6.79 0.95 -6.38
CA LEU A 319 -6.68 0.55 -4.98
C LEU A 319 -5.77 -0.66 -4.84
N THR A 320 -6.11 -1.70 -5.59
CA THR A 320 -5.44 -2.99 -5.63
C THR A 320 -3.98 -2.80 -6.01
N ASN A 321 -3.59 -2.03 -7.01
CA ASN A 321 -2.18 -1.81 -7.38
C ASN A 321 -1.37 -1.01 -6.35
N ARG A 322 -2.03 -0.29 -5.41
CA ARG A 322 -1.37 0.44 -4.30
C ARG A 322 -1.39 -0.36 -2.99
N ILE A 323 -2.36 -1.26 -2.85
CA ILE A 323 -2.67 -2.05 -1.66
C ILE A 323 -2.15 -3.49 -1.78
N LEU A 324 -2.20 -4.09 -2.97
CA LEU A 324 -1.60 -5.38 -3.28
C LEU A 324 -0.09 -5.36 -3.17
N PRO A 325 0.70 -4.32 -3.41
CA PRO A 325 2.10 -4.39 -2.98
C PRO A 325 2.24 -4.64 -1.46
N LEU A 326 1.18 -4.51 -0.66
CA LEU A 326 1.12 -4.93 0.74
C LEU A 326 0.38 -6.28 0.98
N ALA A 327 -0.16 -6.93 -0.06
CA ALA A 327 -0.91 -8.21 0.01
C ALA A 327 -0.64 -9.23 -1.15
N LYS A 328 0.03 -8.80 -2.22
CA LYS A 328 0.49 -9.45 -3.46
C LYS A 328 1.67 -8.63 -4.03
N HIS A 329 2.90 -8.82 -3.55
CA HIS A 329 4.06 -8.54 -4.42
C HIS A 329 4.12 -9.55 -5.58
N GLY A 330 3.25 -9.37 -6.57
CA GLY A 330 2.96 -10.35 -7.60
C GLY A 330 2.89 -9.87 -9.04
N GLU A 331 3.22 -8.62 -9.37
CA GLU A 331 3.24 -8.18 -10.77
C GLU A 331 4.58 -7.58 -11.18
N VAL A 332 5.37 -8.38 -11.90
CA VAL A 332 6.48 -7.92 -12.72
C VAL A 332 5.88 -7.26 -13.97
N SER A 333 6.03 -5.94 -14.08
CA SER A 333 5.81 -5.26 -15.35
C SER A 333 6.75 -5.84 -16.42
N VAL A 334 6.15 -6.39 -17.47
CA VAL A 334 6.83 -6.67 -18.73
C VAL A 334 7.46 -5.38 -19.23
N ILE A 335 8.80 -5.35 -19.27
CA ILE A 335 9.56 -4.29 -19.92
C ILE A 335 9.06 -4.18 -21.37
N SER A 336 8.45 -3.05 -21.69
CA SER A 336 8.16 -2.64 -23.06
C SER A 336 9.44 -2.71 -23.89
N SER A 337 9.38 -3.46 -24.99
CA SER A 337 10.45 -3.54 -25.97
C SER A 337 10.78 -2.14 -26.52
N ARG A 338 12.07 -1.81 -26.50
CA ARG A 338 12.65 -0.63 -27.18
C ARG A 338 12.11 -0.54 -28.61
N PRO A 339 11.77 0.66 -29.12
CA PRO A 339 11.59 0.86 -30.55
C PRO A 339 12.89 0.50 -31.27
N VAL A 340 12.81 -0.44 -32.20
CA VAL A 340 13.88 -0.74 -33.15
C VAL A 340 13.98 0.43 -34.12
N GLY A 341 15.16 1.07 -34.19
CA GLY A 341 15.49 2.02 -35.25
C GLY A 341 15.81 3.42 -34.76
N ALA A 342 17.02 3.61 -34.24
CA ALA A 342 17.69 4.90 -34.29
C ALA A 342 19.15 4.68 -34.74
N PRO A 343 19.62 5.38 -35.79
CA PRO A 343 20.96 5.18 -36.32
C PRO A 343 22.03 5.69 -35.32
N PRO A 344 23.25 5.10 -35.31
CA PRO A 344 24.31 5.55 -34.43
C PRO A 344 24.81 6.93 -34.87
N ALA A 345 24.77 7.90 -33.95
CA ALA A 345 25.42 9.19 -34.13
C ALA A 345 26.96 9.04 -34.08
N PRO A 346 27.71 9.81 -34.88
CA PRO A 346 29.13 9.58 -35.10
C PRO A 346 30.00 9.97 -33.91
N SER A 347 30.93 9.07 -33.59
CA SER A 347 32.06 9.28 -32.71
C SER A 347 32.89 10.48 -33.18
N THR A 348 32.89 11.56 -32.42
CA THR A 348 33.91 12.62 -32.55
C THR A 348 34.90 12.48 -31.41
N SER A 349 36.09 12.07 -31.83
CA SER A 349 37.33 12.04 -31.05
C SER A 349 37.72 13.46 -30.65
N SER A 350 38.02 13.66 -29.37
CA SER A 350 38.97 14.70 -28.95
C SER A 350 39.78 14.20 -27.76
N ARG A 351 41.02 13.79 -28.05
CA ARG A 351 42.15 13.71 -27.09
C ARG A 351 42.21 14.99 -26.25
N PRO A 352 42.65 14.87 -24.99
CA PRO A 352 43.98 15.42 -24.71
C PRO A 352 44.90 14.47 -23.92
N THR A 353 46.11 14.37 -24.48
CA THR A 353 47.43 14.52 -23.85
C THR A 353 47.71 13.89 -22.48
N GLN A 354 48.72 13.02 -22.53
CA GLN A 354 49.42 12.35 -21.44
C GLN A 354 49.88 13.31 -20.34
N SER A 355 49.64 12.92 -19.10
CA SER A 355 50.48 13.26 -17.96
C SER A 355 50.75 11.99 -17.14
N ARG A 356 52.01 11.88 -16.74
CA ARG A 356 52.76 10.69 -16.33
C ARG A 356 52.34 10.15 -14.96
N LYS A 357 52.13 8.83 -14.91
CA LYS A 357 52.55 7.86 -13.88
C LYS A 357 52.47 8.30 -12.41
N GLN A 358 51.51 7.71 -11.69
CA GLN A 358 51.83 6.96 -10.48
C GLN A 358 51.23 5.54 -10.60
N GLU A 359 51.90 4.60 -9.96
CA GLU A 359 52.06 3.23 -10.42
C GLU A 359 50.81 2.35 -10.32
N LYS A 360 50.69 1.47 -11.31
CA LYS A 360 49.82 0.29 -11.31
C LYS A 360 50.07 -0.53 -10.03
N LYS A 361 49.11 -0.54 -9.09
CA LYS A 361 48.95 -1.71 -8.23
C LYS A 361 48.42 -2.86 -9.09
N LYS A 362 49.15 -3.97 -9.03
CA LYS A 362 48.94 -5.22 -9.78
C LYS A 362 47.52 -5.74 -9.60
N ALA A 363 47.02 -6.38 -10.66
CA ALA A 363 45.90 -7.31 -10.60
C ALA A 363 46.15 -8.36 -9.50
N GLY A 364 45.11 -8.65 -8.70
CA GLY A 364 45.15 -9.74 -7.73
C GLY A 364 45.15 -9.34 -6.25
N THR A 365 44.67 -8.17 -5.86
CA THR A 365 44.22 -8.01 -4.46
C THR A 365 42.77 -8.47 -4.42
N VAL A 366 42.55 -9.70 -3.94
CA VAL A 366 41.23 -10.19 -3.50
C VAL A 366 40.75 -9.15 -2.50
N ARG A 367 39.79 -8.31 -2.90
CA ARG A 367 38.99 -7.59 -1.93
C ARG A 367 38.40 -8.69 -1.03
N THR A 368 38.51 -8.50 0.27
CA THR A 368 37.93 -9.42 1.25
C THR A 368 36.96 -8.57 2.03
N PHE A 369 35.67 -8.83 1.86
CA PHE A 369 34.66 -8.24 2.72
C PHE A 369 34.94 -8.66 4.17
N LYS A 370 35.27 -7.70 5.02
CA LYS A 370 35.47 -7.91 6.46
C LYS A 370 34.42 -7.15 7.25
N GLN A 371 33.85 -7.80 8.25
CA GLN A 371 32.94 -7.14 9.17
C GLN A 371 33.69 -6.09 9.99
N SER A 372 33.11 -4.89 10.07
CA SER A 372 33.62 -3.82 10.92
C SER A 372 33.07 -3.97 12.33
N TYR A 373 33.92 -3.70 13.33
CA TYR A 373 33.57 -3.75 14.75
C TYR A 373 33.73 -2.38 15.39
N HIS A 374 32.68 -1.91 16.06
CA HIS A 374 32.68 -0.67 16.82
C HIS A 374 31.59 -0.73 17.89
N LYS A 375 31.77 -0.07 19.04
CA LYS A 375 30.83 -0.14 20.19
C LYS A 375 29.39 0.29 19.88
N TYR A 376 29.20 1.08 18.82
CA TYR A 376 27.90 1.55 18.35
C TYR A 376 27.29 0.73 17.21
N LEU A 377 28.07 -0.16 16.58
CA LEU A 377 27.52 -1.03 15.55
C LEU A 377 26.76 -2.18 16.21
N ALA A 378 25.61 -2.54 15.64
CA ALA A 378 24.92 -3.77 15.99
C ALA A 378 25.73 -4.98 15.51
N THR A 379 25.65 -6.10 16.24
CA THR A 379 26.43 -7.31 15.94
C THR A 379 25.66 -8.15 14.93
N PRO A 380 26.19 -8.41 13.71
CA PRO A 380 25.50 -9.29 12.78
C PRO A 380 25.49 -10.75 13.24
N ILE A 381 24.54 -11.53 12.72
CA ILE A 381 24.47 -12.97 12.99
C ILE A 381 25.74 -13.67 12.45
N HIS A 382 26.31 -14.56 13.25
CA HIS A 382 27.62 -15.18 12.99
C HIS A 382 27.70 -15.99 11.69
N SER A 383 26.65 -16.77 11.37
CA SER A 383 26.52 -17.53 10.12
C SER A 383 26.63 -16.62 8.89
N TRP A 384 26.04 -15.42 8.96
CA TRP A 384 26.05 -14.40 7.91
C TRP A 384 27.39 -13.67 7.80
N ILE A 385 28.10 -13.45 8.90
CA ILE A 385 29.48 -12.92 8.87
C ILE A 385 30.39 -13.89 8.12
N ARG A 386 30.35 -15.18 8.47
CA ARG A 386 31.14 -16.22 7.80
C ARG A 386 30.81 -16.31 6.30
N ALA A 387 29.53 -16.23 5.95
CA ALA A 387 29.09 -16.19 4.56
C ALA A 387 29.70 -15.00 3.80
N LEU A 388 29.69 -13.81 4.40
CA LEU A 388 30.27 -12.60 3.80
C LEU A 388 31.79 -12.70 3.59
N GLU A 389 32.51 -13.25 4.56
CA GLU A 389 33.97 -13.41 4.48
C GLU A 389 34.40 -14.45 3.43
N CYS A 390 33.49 -15.36 3.05
CA CYS A 390 33.72 -16.43 2.07
C CYS A 390 33.19 -16.12 0.67
N VAL A 391 32.68 -14.91 0.41
CA VAL A 391 32.15 -14.52 -0.92
C VAL A 391 33.22 -14.64 -2.00
N GLU A 392 32.87 -15.29 -3.10
CA GLU A 392 33.71 -15.34 -4.29
C GLU A 392 33.58 -14.01 -5.05
N GLU A 393 34.57 -13.14 -4.86
CA GLU A 393 34.63 -11.83 -5.49
C GLU A 393 35.10 -11.88 -6.96
N ASN A 394 34.30 -12.53 -7.81
CA ASN A 394 34.57 -12.64 -9.25
C ASN A 394 33.66 -11.74 -10.08
N ASP A 395 34.16 -10.55 -10.41
CA ASP A 395 33.44 -9.55 -11.22
C ASP A 395 32.97 -10.06 -12.59
N GLN A 396 33.62 -11.07 -13.16
CA GLN A 396 33.22 -11.65 -14.46
C GLN A 396 31.95 -12.49 -14.36
N LYS A 397 31.60 -12.95 -13.15
CA LYS A 397 30.37 -13.71 -12.89
C LYS A 397 29.17 -12.81 -12.62
N CYS A 398 29.38 -11.50 -12.46
CA CYS A 398 28.32 -10.58 -12.09
C CYS A 398 27.44 -10.22 -13.30
N VAL A 399 26.11 -10.17 -13.09
CA VAL A 399 25.12 -10.05 -14.18
C VAL A 399 25.14 -8.68 -14.85
N ASP A 400 25.29 -7.61 -14.07
CA ASP A 400 25.38 -6.26 -14.60
C ASP A 400 26.77 -5.65 -14.29
N PRO A 401 27.62 -5.42 -15.31
CA PRO A 401 28.89 -4.74 -15.10
C PRO A 401 28.71 -3.28 -14.62
N LYS A 402 27.53 -2.69 -14.81
CA LYS A 402 27.12 -1.37 -14.32
C LYS A 402 26.29 -1.41 -13.03
N ALA A 403 26.16 -2.57 -12.38
CA ALA A 403 25.42 -2.72 -11.12
C ALA A 403 25.75 -1.56 -10.17
N LEU A 404 24.70 -0.82 -9.79
CA LEU A 404 24.84 0.44 -9.09
C LEU A 404 25.26 0.15 -7.63
N LEU A 405 26.39 0.72 -7.20
CA LEU A 405 26.87 0.70 -5.81
C LEU A 405 26.04 1.66 -4.93
N VAL A 406 24.72 1.47 -4.94
CA VAL A 406 23.72 2.34 -4.34
C VAL A 406 22.95 1.62 -3.24
N PHE A 407 22.46 2.41 -2.29
CA PHE A 407 21.79 1.93 -1.09
C PHE A 407 20.53 2.77 -0.86
N ALA A 408 19.45 2.12 -0.43
CA ALA A 408 18.21 2.77 -0.02
C ALA A 408 18.34 3.44 1.36
N LEU A 409 19.27 2.97 2.18
CA LEU A 409 19.60 3.50 3.50
C LEU A 409 21.11 3.67 3.64
N PRO A 410 21.58 4.54 4.54
CA PRO A 410 23.00 4.64 4.82
C PRO A 410 23.54 3.32 5.35
N ARG A 411 24.78 2.98 4.97
CA ARG A 411 25.41 1.79 5.54
C ARG A 411 25.73 2.02 7.03
N PRO A 412 25.59 0.98 7.87
CA PRO A 412 25.88 1.09 9.31
C PRO A 412 27.30 1.59 9.62
N ASP A 413 28.29 1.28 8.79
CA ASP A 413 29.69 1.66 9.00
C ASP A 413 29.95 3.17 8.86
N ILE A 414 29.02 3.95 8.28
CA ILE A 414 29.09 5.41 8.30
C ILE A 414 29.17 5.91 9.75
N PHE A 415 28.39 5.32 10.66
CA PHE A 415 28.32 5.66 12.09
C PHE A 415 29.52 5.17 12.91
N ALA A 416 30.48 4.49 12.27
CA ALA A 416 31.75 4.08 12.88
C ALA A 416 32.96 4.70 12.15
N SER A 417 32.72 5.56 11.17
CA SER A 417 33.78 6.05 10.28
C SER A 417 34.60 7.21 10.86
N ALA A 418 34.14 7.84 11.94
CA ALA A 418 34.81 8.96 12.59
C ALA A 418 35.49 8.52 13.89
N ALA A 419 36.74 8.97 14.10
CA ALA A 419 37.51 8.66 15.31
C ALA A 419 37.20 9.59 16.50
N ALA A 420 36.63 10.78 16.25
CA ALA A 420 36.34 11.77 17.28
C ALA A 420 34.87 11.71 17.69
N ASP A 421 34.61 11.70 19.00
CA ASP A 421 33.26 11.62 19.57
C ASP A 421 32.35 12.75 19.06
N ASP A 422 32.85 13.99 18.93
CA ASP A 422 32.05 15.11 18.41
C ASP A 422 31.54 14.86 16.99
N LYS A 423 32.37 14.21 16.16
CA LYS A 423 31.99 13.85 14.79
C LYS A 423 30.99 12.69 14.77
N LEU A 424 31.13 11.73 15.68
CA LEU A 424 30.13 10.66 15.84
C LEU A 424 28.79 11.25 16.27
N GLY A 425 28.79 12.15 17.26
CA GLY A 425 27.59 12.86 17.70
C GLY A 425 26.90 13.62 16.59
N LEU A 426 27.66 14.27 15.71
CA LEU A 426 27.11 14.92 14.53
C LEU A 426 26.44 13.92 13.57
N LEU A 427 27.07 12.77 13.29
CA LEU A 427 26.50 11.75 12.39
C LEU A 427 25.19 11.17 12.92
N PHE A 428 25.13 10.81 14.21
CA PHE A 428 23.91 10.31 14.84
C PHE A 428 22.80 11.35 14.85
N THR A 429 23.12 12.56 15.30
CA THR A 429 22.15 13.66 15.34
C THR A 429 21.60 13.93 13.94
N ASN A 430 22.48 14.10 12.94
CA ASN A 430 22.08 14.41 11.57
C ASN A 430 21.30 13.29 10.89
N TRP A 431 21.62 12.02 11.16
CA TRP A 431 20.80 10.91 10.68
C TRP A 431 19.38 11.00 11.26
N LEU A 432 19.25 11.21 12.57
CA LEU A 432 17.94 11.34 13.21
C LEU A 432 17.15 12.56 12.68
N ARG A 433 17.83 13.63 12.27
CA ARG A 433 17.18 14.76 11.59
C ARG A 433 16.57 14.38 10.23
N LEU A 434 17.20 13.45 9.51
CA LEU A 434 16.81 13.03 8.17
C LEU A 434 15.89 11.80 8.16
N ARG A 435 15.94 10.99 9.23
CA ARG A 435 15.36 9.66 9.32
C ARG A 435 13.90 9.60 8.87
N SER A 436 13.02 10.43 9.44
CA SER A 436 11.59 10.36 9.13
C SER A 436 11.29 10.76 7.67
N ALA A 437 11.99 11.75 7.14
CA ALA A 437 11.84 12.17 5.75
C ALA A 437 12.29 11.08 4.78
N VAL A 438 13.41 10.40 5.06
CA VAL A 438 13.89 9.25 4.27
C VAL A 438 12.90 8.07 4.35
N PHE A 439 12.42 7.75 5.56
CA PHE A 439 11.49 6.64 5.77
C PHE A 439 10.14 6.88 5.09
N SER A 440 9.74 8.15 4.95
CA SER A 440 8.48 8.51 4.30
C SER A 440 8.37 7.99 2.86
N ILE A 441 9.48 7.82 2.13
CA ILE A 441 9.47 7.21 0.79
C ILE A 441 9.65 5.69 0.86
N ILE A 442 10.56 5.19 1.71
CA ILE A 442 10.85 3.75 1.78
C ILE A 442 9.61 2.95 2.18
N GLN A 443 8.79 3.56 3.03
CA GLN A 443 7.58 2.96 3.56
C GLN A 443 6.32 3.33 2.75
N ASP A 444 6.48 4.05 1.64
CA ASP A 444 5.39 4.36 0.72
C ASP A 444 5.02 3.10 -0.09
N PRO A 445 3.81 2.54 0.10
CA PRO A 445 3.34 1.38 -0.65
C PRO A 445 3.28 1.63 -2.17
N SER A 446 3.23 2.90 -2.56
CA SER A 446 3.03 3.33 -3.93
C SER A 446 4.29 3.66 -4.72
N SER A 447 5.45 3.64 -4.07
CA SER A 447 6.74 3.65 -4.75
C SER A 447 6.90 2.29 -5.44
N ALA A 448 6.31 2.14 -6.63
CA ALA A 448 6.25 0.93 -7.44
C ALA A 448 7.62 0.37 -7.85
N SER A 449 8.72 0.92 -7.34
CA SER A 449 10.00 0.23 -7.28
C SER A 449 10.72 0.57 -5.97
N ARG A 450 11.01 -0.46 -5.17
CA ARG A 450 11.94 -0.38 -4.02
C ARG A 450 13.38 -0.05 -4.46
N GLY A 451 13.60 0.12 -5.76
CA GLY A 451 14.86 0.34 -6.46
C GLY A 451 15.13 1.75 -6.95
N GLU A 452 14.12 2.61 -7.15
CA GLU A 452 14.30 3.90 -7.85
C GLU A 452 15.12 4.92 -7.04
N TYR A 453 14.89 5.03 -5.74
CA TYR A 453 15.44 6.10 -4.91
C TYR A 453 16.63 5.64 -4.08
N ARG A 454 17.72 5.29 -4.76
CA ARG A 454 18.96 4.82 -4.13
C ARG A 454 20.14 5.68 -4.52
N ILE A 455 20.97 6.00 -3.54
CA ILE A 455 22.15 6.83 -3.73
C ILE A 455 23.41 6.07 -3.31
N SER A 456 24.56 6.48 -3.83
CA SER A 456 25.83 5.85 -3.49
C SER A 456 26.21 6.06 -2.03
N HIS A 457 27.10 5.21 -1.51
CA HIS A 457 27.62 5.36 -0.15
C HIS A 457 28.26 6.75 0.11
N GLN A 458 28.90 7.35 -0.90
CA GLN A 458 29.48 8.70 -0.78
C GLN A 458 28.41 9.79 -0.75
N ALA A 459 27.34 9.64 -1.54
CA ALA A 459 26.17 10.52 -1.48
C ALA A 459 25.48 10.45 -0.09
N TRP A 460 25.34 9.25 0.49
CA TRP A 460 24.85 9.09 1.87
C TRP A 460 25.73 9.82 2.90
N ARG A 461 27.06 9.71 2.79
CA ARG A 461 27.99 10.45 3.66
C ARG A 461 27.81 11.95 3.52
N LEU A 462 27.70 12.46 2.29
CA LEU A 462 27.46 13.88 2.03
C LEU A 462 26.17 14.36 2.71
N LEU A 463 25.07 13.64 2.49
CA LEU A 463 23.75 13.97 3.05
C LEU A 463 23.76 13.95 4.59
N ILE A 464 24.30 12.89 5.21
CA ILE A 464 24.36 12.79 6.68
C ILE A 464 25.31 13.84 7.27
N HIS A 465 26.42 14.17 6.60
CA HIS A 465 27.29 15.24 7.11
C HIS A 465 26.59 16.60 7.14
N GLN A 466 25.68 16.87 6.20
CA GLN A 466 24.91 18.11 6.20
C GLN A 466 23.72 18.08 7.17
N GLY A 467 23.06 16.93 7.32
CA GLY A 467 21.92 16.77 8.25
C GLY A 467 20.66 17.55 7.85
N THR A 468 20.60 18.02 6.61
CA THR A 468 19.46 18.75 6.03
C THR A 468 19.22 18.28 4.59
N LEU A 469 17.97 18.42 4.13
CA LEU A 469 17.58 18.20 2.73
C LEU A 469 17.88 19.42 1.85
N ASP A 470 18.10 20.60 2.44
CA ASP A 470 18.44 21.83 1.73
C ASP A 470 19.95 21.93 1.50
N ILE A 471 20.43 21.08 0.60
CA ILE A 471 21.85 20.89 0.36
C ILE A 471 22.41 22.05 -0.45
N THR A 472 23.45 22.69 0.08
CA THR A 472 24.28 23.61 -0.70
C THR A 472 25.07 22.82 -1.75
N MET A 473 24.75 23.06 -3.03
CA MET A 473 25.44 22.39 -4.14
C MET A 473 26.89 22.87 -4.25
N PRO A 474 27.86 21.97 -4.54
CA PRO A 474 29.23 22.36 -4.84
C PRO A 474 29.32 23.23 -6.11
N LYS A 475 30.39 24.01 -6.26
CA LYS A 475 30.66 24.76 -7.50
C LYS A 475 30.87 23.80 -8.69
N ASP A 476 30.38 24.18 -9.87
CA ASP A 476 30.45 23.38 -11.11
C ASP A 476 31.86 22.83 -11.39
N GLY A 477 31.94 21.52 -11.67
CA GLY A 477 33.15 20.83 -12.11
C GLY A 477 33.89 20.01 -11.04
N ALA A 478 33.43 19.98 -9.79
CA ALA A 478 34.01 19.14 -8.73
C ALA A 478 33.58 17.65 -8.86
N LYS A 479 34.36 16.71 -8.31
CA LYS A 479 33.89 15.31 -8.16
C LYS A 479 32.66 15.20 -7.25
N GLU A 480 32.50 16.16 -6.34
CA GLU A 480 31.38 16.26 -5.41
C GLU A 480 30.05 16.57 -6.12
N THR A 481 30.10 17.16 -7.33
CA THR A 481 28.89 17.52 -8.09
C THR A 481 28.03 16.28 -8.41
N ARG A 482 28.64 15.15 -8.78
CA ARG A 482 27.89 13.90 -9.07
C ARG A 482 27.13 13.38 -7.84
N PHE A 483 27.77 13.40 -6.67
CA PHE A 483 27.10 12.94 -5.45
C PHE A 483 25.99 13.90 -5.05
N ALA A 484 26.20 15.20 -5.24
CA ALA A 484 25.17 16.21 -5.04
C ALA A 484 23.95 15.98 -5.95
N ASP A 485 24.16 15.60 -7.21
CA ASP A 485 23.06 15.24 -8.14
C ASP A 485 22.28 14.00 -7.66
N GLU A 486 22.97 12.96 -7.19
CA GLU A 486 22.33 11.77 -6.61
C GLU A 486 21.48 12.15 -5.39
N VAL A 487 22.00 13.00 -4.50
CA VAL A 487 21.23 13.45 -3.34
C VAL A 487 20.08 14.37 -3.75
N ALA A 488 20.27 15.26 -4.72
CA ALA A 488 19.20 16.12 -5.24
C ALA A 488 18.05 15.28 -5.81
N GLY A 489 18.35 14.18 -6.52
CA GLY A 489 17.34 13.23 -6.99
C GLY A 489 16.57 12.57 -5.84
N LEU A 490 17.25 12.13 -4.78
CA LEU A 490 16.60 11.60 -3.58
C LEU A 490 15.74 12.67 -2.88
N VAL A 491 16.24 13.90 -2.72
CA VAL A 491 15.50 15.01 -2.10
C VAL A 491 14.26 15.36 -2.92
N GLN A 492 14.37 15.37 -4.25
CA GLN A 492 13.24 15.59 -5.13
C GLN A 492 12.17 14.51 -4.97
N ALA A 493 12.58 13.24 -4.80
CA ALA A 493 11.66 12.16 -4.50
C ALA A 493 10.99 12.32 -3.12
N ILE A 494 11.73 12.77 -2.10
CA ILE A 494 11.17 13.02 -0.75
C ILE A 494 10.08 14.10 -0.85
N ARG A 495 10.37 15.14 -1.64
CA ARG A 495 9.52 16.33 -1.82
C ARG A 495 8.48 16.19 -2.93
N GLN A 496 8.31 15.01 -3.52
CA GLN A 496 7.46 14.81 -4.69
C GLN A 496 5.98 15.20 -4.43
N ASP A 497 5.46 14.90 -3.24
CA ASP A 497 4.06 15.17 -2.86
C ASP A 497 3.89 16.47 -2.06
N ASP A 498 4.97 16.92 -1.42
CA ASP A 498 4.99 18.13 -0.60
C ASP A 498 6.39 18.78 -0.65
N PRO A 499 6.53 19.94 -1.31
CA PRO A 499 7.83 20.61 -1.46
C PRO A 499 8.40 21.13 -0.14
N ASN A 500 7.57 21.26 0.91
CA ASN A 500 7.98 21.81 2.21
C ASN A 500 8.56 20.74 3.14
N VAL A 501 8.63 19.47 2.71
CA VAL A 501 9.23 18.41 3.51
C VAL A 501 10.71 18.68 3.72
N GLY A 502 11.12 18.67 4.98
CA GLY A 502 12.48 18.92 5.42
C GLY A 502 12.90 17.96 6.54
N GLY A 503 14.21 17.92 6.81
CA GLY A 503 14.70 17.31 8.04
C GLY A 503 14.29 18.11 9.28
N VAL A 504 14.61 17.58 10.47
CA VAL A 504 14.41 18.29 11.75
C VAL A 504 15.24 19.58 11.75
N PRO A 505 14.62 20.76 11.98
CA PRO A 505 15.32 22.06 11.93
C PRO A 505 16.51 22.13 12.90
N PRO A 506 17.62 22.83 12.56
CA PRO A 506 18.84 22.85 13.38
C PRO A 506 18.64 23.28 14.84
N ASN A 507 17.67 24.15 15.09
CA ASN A 507 17.29 24.65 16.42
C ASN A 507 16.38 23.69 17.23
N VAL A 508 15.97 22.57 16.63
CA VAL A 508 15.13 21.54 17.25
C VAL A 508 16.00 20.30 17.49
N THR A 509 15.85 19.69 18.67
CA THR A 509 16.49 18.43 19.01
C THR A 509 15.71 17.26 18.37
N PRO A 510 16.35 16.40 17.56
CA PRO A 510 15.67 15.24 16.99
C PRO A 510 15.27 14.25 18.09
N SER A 511 14.23 13.45 17.85
CA SER A 511 13.76 12.43 18.79
C SER A 511 14.13 11.01 18.36
N TRP A 512 14.31 10.13 19.34
CA TRP A 512 14.45 8.67 19.17
C TRP A 512 13.42 7.97 20.06
N CYS A 513 12.55 7.15 19.45
CA CYS A 513 11.45 6.46 20.16
C CYS A 513 10.58 7.39 21.02
N GLY A 514 10.34 8.63 20.55
CA GLY A 514 9.54 9.64 21.26
C GLY A 514 10.26 10.37 22.39
N GLN A 515 11.58 10.17 22.56
CA GLN A 515 12.41 10.89 23.53
C GLN A 515 13.43 11.78 22.82
N PRO A 516 13.75 12.98 23.34
CA PRO A 516 14.81 13.82 22.77
C PRO A 516 16.16 13.07 22.74
N PHE A 517 16.85 13.10 21.60
CA PHE A 517 18.18 12.51 21.46
C PHE A 517 19.25 13.58 21.68
N LEU A 518 20.05 13.41 22.73
CA LEU A 518 21.22 14.25 23.02
C LEU A 518 22.48 13.40 22.99
N TRP A 519 23.50 13.87 22.28
CA TRP A 519 24.79 13.20 22.27
C TRP A 519 25.50 13.39 23.61
N ASN A 520 25.55 12.33 24.42
CA ASN A 520 26.21 12.34 25.72
C ASN A 520 26.87 10.98 26.03
N PRO A 521 28.12 10.76 25.58
CA PRO A 521 28.85 9.50 25.82
C PRO A 521 29.05 9.12 27.28
N ARG A 522 28.82 10.03 28.23
CA ARG A 522 28.95 9.79 29.67
C ARG A 522 27.65 9.31 30.32
N GLU A 523 26.53 9.42 29.62
CA GLU A 523 25.23 9.04 30.14
C GLU A 523 25.04 7.52 30.12
N ALA A 524 24.47 6.97 31.20
CA ALA A 524 24.17 5.55 31.27
C ALA A 524 23.14 5.18 30.19
N GLY A 525 23.46 4.17 29.38
CA GLY A 525 22.57 3.72 28.29
C GLY A 525 22.73 4.48 26.97
N HIS A 526 23.57 5.51 26.89
CA HIS A 526 23.85 6.22 25.62
C HIS A 526 24.34 5.27 24.52
N ASP A 527 25.32 4.41 24.84
CA ASP A 527 25.84 3.42 23.91
C ASP A 527 24.77 2.43 23.44
N ALA A 528 23.80 2.08 24.31
CA ALA A 528 22.69 1.21 23.94
C ALA A 528 21.73 1.92 22.98
N GLN A 529 21.40 3.18 23.23
CA GLN A 529 20.56 3.99 22.34
C GLN A 529 21.21 4.16 20.96
N CYS A 530 22.51 4.44 20.89
CA CYS A 530 23.23 4.52 19.62
C CYS A 530 23.21 3.17 18.87
N ARG A 531 23.34 2.04 19.56
CA ARG A 531 23.19 0.71 18.94
C ARG A 531 21.78 0.46 18.43
N GLU A 532 20.73 0.89 19.14
CA GLU A 532 19.34 0.78 18.69
C GLU A 532 19.14 1.53 17.35
N VAL A 533 19.69 2.75 17.23
CA VAL A 533 19.64 3.55 15.99
C VAL A 533 20.32 2.83 14.83
N VAL A 534 21.53 2.32 15.05
CA VAL A 534 22.29 1.62 13.99
C VAL A 534 21.66 0.26 13.66
N TRP A 535 21.10 -0.42 14.66
CA TRP A 535 20.37 -1.68 14.46
C TRP A 535 19.19 -1.49 13.51
N GLU A 536 18.40 -0.43 13.67
CA GLU A 536 17.26 -0.17 12.78
C GLU A 536 17.71 0.03 11.33
N VAL A 537 18.76 0.84 11.12
CA VAL A 537 19.34 1.09 9.80
C VAL A 537 19.86 -0.21 9.18
N ALA A 538 20.56 -1.04 9.96
CA ALA A 538 21.09 -2.32 9.49
C ALA A 538 19.97 -3.33 9.19
N TYR A 539 18.96 -3.42 10.05
CA TYR A 539 17.85 -4.37 9.89
C TYR A 539 17.01 -4.01 8.67
N LEU A 540 16.59 -2.75 8.53
CA LEU A 540 15.89 -2.28 7.33
C LEU A 540 16.75 -2.44 6.08
N GLY A 541 18.05 -2.15 6.17
CA GLY A 541 18.98 -2.35 5.06
C GLY A 541 19.02 -3.81 4.59
N PHE A 542 19.08 -4.76 5.52
CA PHE A 542 19.02 -6.20 5.22
C PHE A 542 17.68 -6.59 4.57
N VAL A 543 16.56 -6.15 5.14
CA VAL A 543 15.21 -6.42 4.60
C VAL A 543 15.09 -5.89 3.17
N LEU A 544 15.47 -4.64 2.93
CA LEU A 544 15.39 -4.01 1.61
C LEU A 544 16.30 -4.70 0.59
N ASP A 545 17.50 -5.11 1.01
CA ASP A 545 18.42 -5.84 0.14
C ASP A 545 17.88 -7.24 -0.20
N LEU A 546 17.31 -7.96 0.77
CA LEU A 546 16.72 -9.27 0.53
C LEU A 546 15.51 -9.18 -0.41
N LEU A 547 14.62 -8.21 -0.19
CA LEU A 547 13.45 -7.97 -1.05
C LEU A 547 13.85 -7.59 -2.46
N LEU A 548 14.90 -6.77 -2.60
CA LEU A 548 15.47 -6.43 -3.91
C LEU A 548 16.04 -7.65 -4.64
N LEU A 549 16.72 -8.55 -3.91
CA LEU A 549 17.27 -9.76 -4.51
C LEU A 549 16.15 -10.71 -4.92
N ASP A 550 15.17 -10.89 -4.05
CA ASP A 550 14.00 -11.72 -4.26
C ASP A 550 13.16 -11.22 -5.45
N GLU A 551 12.85 -9.92 -5.53
CA GLU A 551 12.17 -9.30 -6.68
C GLU A 551 12.85 -9.63 -8.02
N ARG A 552 14.18 -9.79 -8.01
CA ARG A 552 14.97 -10.05 -9.20
C ARG A 552 15.08 -11.54 -9.55
N LEU A 553 15.12 -12.42 -8.56
CA LEU A 553 15.42 -13.84 -8.75
C LEU A 553 14.20 -14.75 -8.62
N ALA A 554 13.16 -14.33 -7.90
CA ALA A 554 12.09 -15.23 -7.50
C ALA A 554 11.17 -15.61 -8.68
N GLN A 555 10.74 -16.88 -8.68
CA GLN A 555 9.87 -17.47 -9.70
C GLN A 555 8.63 -18.09 -9.07
N TRP A 556 7.88 -17.29 -8.33
CA TRP A 556 6.64 -17.73 -7.72
C TRP A 556 5.49 -17.69 -8.74
N ARG A 557 4.73 -18.80 -8.82
CA ARG A 557 3.47 -18.84 -9.57
C ARG A 557 2.32 -18.22 -8.78
N ASN A 558 2.37 -18.33 -7.45
CA ASN A 558 1.35 -17.80 -6.54
C ASN A 558 1.96 -16.70 -5.66
N SER A 559 1.53 -15.46 -5.90
CA SER A 559 2.05 -14.27 -5.22
C SER A 559 1.63 -14.16 -3.74
N GLU A 560 0.49 -14.73 -3.38
CA GLU A 560 0.03 -14.75 -1.99
C GLU A 560 0.92 -15.68 -1.14
N HIS A 561 1.26 -16.85 -1.67
CA HIS A 561 2.16 -17.80 -1.02
C HIS A 561 3.58 -17.22 -0.88
N HIS A 562 4.03 -16.53 -1.93
CA HIS A 562 5.31 -15.81 -1.92
C HIS A 562 5.37 -14.79 -0.78
N GLU A 563 4.35 -13.95 -0.68
CA GLU A 563 4.31 -12.92 0.36
C GLU A 563 4.21 -13.52 1.76
N LYS A 564 3.35 -14.54 1.96
CA LYS A 564 3.28 -15.27 3.23
C LYS A 564 4.65 -15.82 3.61
N ALA A 565 5.39 -16.43 2.67
CA ALA A 565 6.74 -16.94 2.93
C ALA A 565 7.73 -15.82 3.29
N LEU A 566 7.68 -14.68 2.61
CA LEU A 566 8.51 -13.51 2.96
C LEU A 566 8.20 -12.96 4.36
N ARG A 567 6.92 -12.80 4.71
CA ARG A 567 6.48 -12.36 6.04
C ARG A 567 6.96 -13.30 7.14
N GLN A 568 6.88 -14.61 6.88
CA GLN A 568 7.41 -15.63 7.78
C GLN A 568 8.93 -15.54 7.96
N CYS A 569 9.71 -15.01 7.01
CA CYS A 569 11.16 -14.82 7.20
C CYS A 569 11.48 -13.75 8.27
N PHE A 570 10.62 -12.74 8.40
CA PHE A 570 10.88 -11.55 9.23
C PHE A 570 10.04 -11.49 10.52
N ARG A 571 9.22 -12.52 10.81
CA ARG A 571 8.28 -12.54 11.95
C ARG A 571 7.27 -11.38 11.90
N ILE A 572 6.84 -10.99 10.71
CA ILE A 572 5.91 -9.87 10.49
C ILE A 572 4.48 -10.43 10.43
N THR A 573 3.57 -9.80 11.17
CA THR A 573 2.13 -10.10 11.15
C THR A 573 1.47 -9.52 9.90
N ASP A 574 0.32 -10.05 9.52
CA ASP A 574 -0.32 -9.67 8.25
C ASP A 574 -0.70 -8.17 8.22
N ASP A 575 -1.04 -7.56 9.36
CA ASP A 575 -1.37 -6.15 9.52
C ASP A 575 -0.19 -5.18 9.32
N ARG A 576 1.05 -5.66 9.29
CA ARG A 576 2.25 -4.81 9.16
C ARG A 576 2.89 -4.92 7.78
N GLY A 577 3.51 -3.85 7.32
CA GLY A 577 4.31 -3.89 6.08
C GLY A 577 5.67 -4.57 6.31
N LEU A 578 6.26 -5.17 5.27
CA LEU A 578 7.58 -5.82 5.37
C LEU A 578 8.72 -4.87 5.80
N VAL A 579 8.56 -3.56 5.58
CA VAL A 579 9.52 -2.51 5.96
C VAL A 579 9.10 -1.76 7.23
N ASP A 580 8.13 -2.30 7.98
CA ASP A 580 7.76 -1.81 9.31
C ASP A 580 8.64 -2.46 10.37
N VAL A 581 9.39 -1.66 11.11
CA VAL A 581 10.43 -2.14 12.03
C VAL A 581 10.18 -1.61 13.43
N ASP A 582 10.31 -2.52 14.39
CA ASP A 582 10.22 -2.25 15.82
C ASP A 582 11.41 -2.85 16.55
N LEU A 583 11.87 -2.19 17.61
CA LEU A 583 12.98 -2.66 18.41
C LEU A 583 12.72 -4.01 19.10
N GLY A 584 11.46 -4.38 19.30
CA GLY A 584 11.07 -5.72 19.78
C GLY A 584 11.48 -6.86 18.83
N MET A 585 11.81 -6.55 17.58
CA MET A 585 12.23 -7.55 16.60
C MET A 585 13.72 -7.93 16.71
N ALA A 586 14.53 -7.14 17.44
CA ALA A 586 15.99 -7.17 17.36
C ALA A 586 16.67 -8.50 17.69
N ASN A 587 16.05 -9.31 18.52
CA ASN A 587 16.58 -10.61 18.95
C ASN A 587 15.58 -11.73 18.67
N THR A 588 14.77 -11.56 17.63
CA THR A 588 13.75 -12.53 17.20
C THR A 588 13.96 -12.92 15.75
N GLY A 589 13.22 -13.91 15.26
CA GLY A 589 13.31 -14.28 13.84
C GLY A 589 14.63 -14.99 13.58
N LEU A 590 15.36 -14.56 12.54
CA LEU A 590 16.73 -15.01 12.27
C LEU A 590 17.72 -14.66 13.40
N ALA A 591 17.45 -13.62 14.21
CA ALA A 591 18.33 -13.18 15.29
C ALA A 591 18.10 -13.93 16.62
N GLU A 592 17.16 -14.87 16.66
CA GLU A 592 16.75 -15.58 17.87
C GLU A 592 17.87 -16.50 18.40
N VAL A 593 18.11 -16.50 19.71
CA VAL A 593 19.21 -17.27 20.33
C VAL A 593 18.85 -18.76 20.43
N ASP A 594 17.60 -19.06 20.76
CA ASP A 594 17.08 -20.41 20.81
C ASP A 594 16.86 -20.94 19.39
N TRP A 595 17.59 -21.99 19.02
CA TRP A 595 17.56 -22.55 17.66
C TRP A 595 16.16 -23.08 17.28
N VAL A 596 15.38 -23.58 18.25
CA VAL A 596 14.01 -24.09 18.00
C VAL A 596 13.10 -22.93 17.63
N MET A 597 13.28 -21.80 18.30
CA MET A 597 12.53 -20.58 18.02
C MET A 597 13.02 -19.91 16.72
N ARG A 598 14.30 -20.07 16.35
CA ARG A 598 14.89 -19.58 15.09
C ARG A 598 14.50 -20.41 13.86
N ALA A 599 14.28 -21.71 14.04
CA ALA A 599 14.06 -22.69 12.97
C ALA A 599 12.93 -22.34 11.97
N PRO A 600 11.74 -21.84 12.38
CA PRO A 600 10.68 -21.46 11.45
C PRO A 600 11.13 -20.42 10.42
N PHE A 601 11.96 -19.47 10.84
CA PHE A 601 12.44 -18.36 10.02
C PHE A 601 13.50 -18.81 9.02
N ILE A 602 14.41 -19.70 9.46
CA ILE A 602 15.39 -20.35 8.59
C ILE A 602 14.67 -21.19 7.53
N TYR A 603 13.64 -21.94 7.92
CA TYR A 603 12.87 -22.77 7.01
C TYR A 603 12.04 -21.95 6.02
N ALA A 604 11.43 -20.84 6.47
CA ALA A 604 10.74 -19.91 5.57
C ALA A 604 11.71 -19.33 4.53
N LEU A 605 12.91 -18.92 4.96
CA LEU A 605 13.97 -18.44 4.06
C LEU A 605 14.39 -19.53 3.06
N LYS A 606 14.46 -20.80 3.48
CA LYS A 606 14.68 -21.93 2.57
C LYS A 606 13.62 -22.00 1.48
N ILE A 607 12.34 -21.87 1.83
CA ILE A 607 11.24 -21.88 0.85
C ILE A 607 11.44 -20.73 -0.15
N VAL A 608 11.69 -19.52 0.33
CA VAL A 608 11.94 -18.34 -0.53
C VAL A 608 13.11 -18.58 -1.49
N VAL A 609 14.27 -18.95 -0.96
CA VAL A 609 15.49 -19.14 -1.76
C VAL A 609 15.36 -20.32 -2.75
N SER A 610 14.58 -21.35 -2.43
CA SER A 610 14.35 -22.49 -3.34
C SER A 610 13.58 -22.11 -4.60
N HIS A 611 12.82 -21.02 -4.57
CA HIS A 611 12.09 -20.48 -5.73
C HIS A 611 12.89 -19.44 -6.52
N TRP A 612 14.15 -19.21 -6.17
CA TRP A 612 15.02 -18.29 -6.92
C TRP A 612 15.64 -18.99 -8.13
N ASN A 613 15.53 -18.36 -9.30
CA ASN A 613 16.24 -18.78 -10.50
C ASN A 613 17.63 -18.15 -10.55
N MET A 614 18.54 -18.78 -9.82
CA MET A 614 19.96 -18.40 -9.81
C MET A 614 20.60 -18.81 -11.13
N ARG A 615 21.30 -17.88 -11.79
CA ARG A 615 22.04 -18.17 -13.03
C ARG A 615 23.42 -18.78 -12.73
N THR A 616 23.91 -19.62 -13.65
CA THR A 616 25.21 -20.29 -13.59
C THR A 616 26.35 -19.27 -13.39
N PRO A 617 27.42 -19.61 -12.61
CA PRO A 617 27.93 -20.96 -12.39
C PRO A 617 27.27 -21.76 -11.25
N HIS A 618 26.24 -21.22 -10.59
CA HIS A 618 25.60 -21.81 -9.41
C HIS A 618 24.30 -22.62 -9.66
N ASN A 619 24.04 -23.12 -10.87
CA ASN A 619 22.78 -23.85 -11.18
C ASN A 619 22.51 -25.09 -10.33
N ALA A 620 23.51 -25.64 -9.62
CA ALA A 620 23.24 -26.63 -8.60
C ALA A 620 22.97 -25.90 -7.28
N LEU A 621 21.70 -25.54 -7.03
CA LEU A 621 21.23 -25.32 -5.66
C LEU A 621 21.78 -26.46 -4.80
N HIS A 622 22.37 -26.12 -3.65
CA HIS A 622 22.86 -27.15 -2.73
C HIS A 622 21.72 -28.14 -2.45
N PRO A 623 21.94 -29.47 -2.41
CA PRO A 623 20.87 -30.45 -2.22
C PRO A 623 19.97 -30.18 -1.00
N SER A 624 20.52 -29.57 0.06
CA SER A 624 19.79 -29.15 1.26
C SER A 624 18.74 -28.04 1.00
N LEU A 625 18.90 -27.26 -0.07
CA LEU A 625 18.01 -26.18 -0.50
C LEU A 625 16.96 -26.64 -1.51
N SER A 626 17.22 -27.73 -2.23
CA SER A 626 16.26 -28.29 -3.18
C SER A 626 15.00 -28.77 -2.47
N ILE A 627 13.82 -28.35 -2.96
CA ILE A 627 12.55 -28.99 -2.63
C ILE A 627 12.34 -30.09 -3.69
N PRO A 628 12.16 -31.36 -3.30
CA PRO A 628 12.06 -32.44 -4.28
C PRO A 628 10.78 -32.31 -5.14
N ASP A 629 10.92 -32.45 -6.47
CA ASP A 629 9.81 -32.42 -7.47
C ASP A 629 8.81 -33.58 -7.33
N LYS A 630 9.12 -34.58 -6.50
CA LYS A 630 8.25 -35.72 -6.21
C LYS A 630 7.66 -35.56 -4.81
N PRO A 631 6.46 -36.12 -4.52
CA PRO A 631 5.86 -36.12 -3.18
C PRO A 631 6.61 -37.07 -2.25
N VAL A 632 7.90 -36.82 -2.04
CA VAL A 632 8.65 -37.29 -0.89
C VAL A 632 8.27 -36.30 0.20
N LEU A 633 7.60 -36.80 1.25
CA LEU A 633 7.24 -36.00 2.42
C LEU A 633 8.43 -35.09 2.80
N PRO A 634 8.22 -33.77 2.98
CA PRO A 634 9.26 -32.89 3.50
C PRO A 634 9.88 -33.57 4.72
N ARG A 635 11.21 -33.50 4.88
CA ARG A 635 11.88 -34.02 6.08
C ARG A 635 11.07 -33.58 7.30
N LEU A 636 10.56 -34.57 8.04
CA LEU A 636 9.55 -34.36 9.07
C LEU A 636 10.14 -33.67 10.30
N GLU A 637 11.45 -33.80 10.51
CA GLU A 637 12.18 -33.30 11.67
C GLU A 637 13.57 -32.80 11.28
N TYR A 638 14.08 -31.83 12.06
CA TYR A 638 15.43 -31.29 11.98
C TYR A 638 16.07 -31.32 13.37
N THR A 639 17.33 -31.73 13.46
CA THR A 639 18.15 -31.52 14.66
C THR A 639 18.75 -30.10 14.68
N GLN A 640 19.35 -29.72 15.81
CA GLN A 640 20.07 -28.45 15.92
C GLN A 640 21.21 -28.34 14.89
N GLU A 641 22.04 -29.38 14.77
CA GLU A 641 23.20 -29.40 13.86
C GLU A 641 22.75 -29.25 12.40
N GLU A 642 21.69 -29.95 12.00
CA GLU A 642 21.13 -29.84 10.65
C GLU A 642 20.55 -28.46 10.36
N MET A 643 19.94 -27.82 11.36
CA MET A 643 19.39 -26.48 11.22
C MET A 643 20.51 -25.42 11.12
N GLU A 644 21.58 -25.57 11.89
CA GLU A 644 22.78 -24.71 11.81
C GLU A 644 23.49 -24.87 10.46
N GLU A 645 23.61 -26.10 9.95
CA GLU A 645 24.14 -26.36 8.61
C GLU A 645 23.26 -25.72 7.52
N LEU A 646 21.94 -25.87 7.62
CA LEU A 646 20.99 -25.24 6.69
C LEU A 646 21.12 -23.71 6.71
N GLU A 647 21.21 -23.10 7.90
CA GLU A 647 21.40 -21.66 8.05
C GLU A 647 22.69 -21.19 7.37
N GLN A 648 23.80 -21.92 7.55
CA GLN A 648 25.08 -21.60 6.94
C GLN A 648 25.04 -21.69 5.41
N VAL A 649 24.37 -22.72 4.86
CA VAL A 649 24.17 -22.88 3.41
C VAL A 649 23.30 -21.74 2.86
N LEU A 650 22.21 -21.40 3.54
CA LEU A 650 21.33 -20.30 3.16
C LEU A 650 22.07 -18.96 3.15
N ALA A 651 22.75 -18.62 4.25
CA ALA A 651 23.50 -17.37 4.36
C ALA A 651 24.54 -17.25 3.24
N SER A 652 25.32 -18.30 2.98
CA SER A 652 26.33 -18.32 1.91
C SER A 652 25.69 -18.13 0.53
N THR A 653 24.55 -18.79 0.29
CA THR A 653 23.82 -18.69 -0.99
C THR A 653 23.26 -17.30 -1.22
N VAL A 654 22.59 -16.73 -0.21
CA VAL A 654 21.98 -15.38 -0.30
C VAL A 654 23.04 -14.31 -0.50
N VAL A 655 24.13 -14.34 0.29
CA VAL A 655 25.18 -13.33 0.18
C VAL A 655 25.91 -13.42 -1.16
N GLN A 656 26.21 -14.63 -1.64
CA GLN A 656 26.84 -14.82 -2.95
C GLN A 656 25.93 -14.38 -4.11
N ALA A 657 24.65 -14.74 -4.05
CA ALA A 657 23.65 -14.32 -5.04
C ALA A 657 23.53 -12.79 -5.07
N PHE A 658 23.47 -12.16 -3.90
CA PHE A 658 23.41 -10.70 -3.79
C PHE A 658 24.63 -10.03 -4.44
N TYR A 659 25.84 -10.53 -4.14
CA TYR A 659 27.06 -9.99 -4.74
C TYR A 659 27.07 -10.16 -6.26
N THR A 660 26.62 -11.31 -6.75
CA THR A 660 26.56 -11.63 -8.19
C THR A 660 25.61 -10.68 -8.95
N GLU A 661 24.48 -10.33 -8.34
CA GLU A 661 23.52 -9.41 -8.96
C GLU A 661 23.90 -7.93 -8.81
N TYR A 662 24.44 -7.53 -7.65
CA TYR A 662 24.58 -6.11 -7.29
C TYR A 662 26.02 -5.62 -7.09
N ARG A 663 27.02 -6.51 -7.17
CA ARG A 663 28.47 -6.19 -7.04
C ARG A 663 28.85 -5.44 -5.75
N ARG A 664 28.05 -5.59 -4.71
CA ARG A 664 28.29 -4.99 -3.39
C ARG A 664 27.93 -5.98 -2.30
N PRO A 665 28.50 -5.83 -1.08
CA PRO A 665 28.13 -6.69 0.02
C PRO A 665 26.67 -6.43 0.42
N LEU A 666 26.00 -7.50 0.81
CA LEU A 666 24.70 -7.49 1.46
C LEU A 666 24.82 -6.80 2.82
N VAL A 667 23.85 -5.97 3.21
CA VAL A 667 23.74 -5.52 4.60
C VAL A 667 23.32 -6.72 5.45
N LEU A 668 24.14 -7.09 6.44
CA LEU A 668 23.91 -8.31 7.21
C LEU A 668 22.80 -8.14 8.27
N PRO A 669 22.04 -9.21 8.59
CA PRO A 669 21.01 -9.16 9.63
C PRO A 669 21.65 -8.91 11.01
N PRO A 670 21.24 -7.83 11.72
CA PRO A 670 21.84 -7.43 12.99
C PRO A 670 21.09 -8.01 14.21
N THR A 671 21.80 -8.09 15.35
CA THR A 671 21.25 -8.39 16.68
C THR A 671 21.58 -7.27 17.68
N LEU A 672 20.83 -7.20 18.79
CA LEU A 672 21.16 -6.31 19.92
C LEU A 672 21.72 -7.11 21.11
N PRO A 673 22.76 -6.61 21.80
CA PRO A 673 23.29 -7.27 23.01
C PRO A 673 22.20 -7.48 24.07
N GLN A 674 22.15 -8.65 24.72
CA GLN A 674 21.20 -8.90 25.81
C GLN A 674 21.44 -7.92 26.98
N PRO A 675 20.38 -7.34 27.59
CA PRO A 675 18.96 -7.74 27.50
C PRO A 675 18.16 -7.22 26.28
N GLY A 676 18.82 -6.67 25.25
CA GLY A 676 18.18 -6.19 24.02
C GLY A 676 17.80 -4.73 24.10
N ALA A 677 16.77 -4.32 23.35
CA ALA A 677 16.23 -2.97 23.41
C ALA A 677 15.50 -2.70 24.73
N HIS A 678 15.48 -1.44 25.16
CA HIS A 678 14.78 -1.07 26.38
C HIS A 678 13.25 -1.32 26.25
N PRO A 679 12.58 -2.03 27.19
CA PRO A 679 11.16 -2.41 27.06
C PRO A 679 10.22 -1.23 26.79
N ALA A 680 10.47 -0.07 27.41
CA ALA A 680 9.68 1.15 27.18
C ALA A 680 9.76 1.71 25.75
N ARG A 681 10.69 1.22 24.92
CA ARG A 681 10.89 1.62 23.52
C ARG A 681 10.42 0.55 22.53
N VAL A 682 9.97 -0.59 23.04
CA VAL A 682 9.41 -1.71 22.26
C VAL A 682 7.90 -1.56 22.22
N ARG A 683 7.33 -1.61 21.02
CA ARG A 683 5.86 -1.60 20.83
C ARG A 683 5.36 -2.88 20.19
N PHE A 684 6.26 -3.66 19.60
CA PHE A 684 5.96 -4.94 19.01
C PHE A 684 5.96 -6.04 20.07
N GLN A 685 4.84 -6.72 20.21
CA GLN A 685 4.79 -8.01 20.88
C GLN A 685 4.92 -9.08 19.79
N PRO A 686 6.03 -9.82 19.78
CA PRO A 686 6.24 -10.80 18.73
C PRO A 686 5.19 -11.91 18.86
N PRO A 687 4.57 -12.36 17.75
CA PRO A 687 3.57 -13.41 17.79
C PRO A 687 4.16 -14.67 18.42
N ASP A 688 3.35 -15.38 19.22
CA ASP A 688 3.76 -16.61 19.88
C ASP A 688 4.22 -17.62 18.82
N VAL A 689 5.44 -18.11 18.96
CA VAL A 689 5.91 -19.23 18.14
C VAL A 689 5.45 -20.50 18.85
N PRO A 690 4.56 -21.31 18.26
CA PRO A 690 4.08 -22.51 18.91
C PRO A 690 5.27 -23.46 19.14
N ARG A 691 5.67 -23.62 20.42
CA ARG A 691 6.62 -24.67 20.84
C ARG A 691 6.01 -26.08 20.73
N THR A 692 4.74 -26.17 20.35
CA THR A 692 3.93 -27.39 20.28
C THR A 692 4.36 -28.38 19.20
N HIS A 693 5.35 -28.04 18.37
CA HIS A 693 5.86 -28.89 17.29
C HIS A 693 7.31 -29.39 17.48
N SER A 694 7.87 -29.27 18.68
CA SER A 694 9.20 -29.80 19.00
C SER A 694 9.12 -31.02 19.94
N HIS A 695 9.72 -32.14 19.54
CA HIS A 695 10.14 -33.17 20.49
C HIS A 695 11.48 -32.74 21.12
N PRO A 696 11.89 -33.29 22.28
CA PRO A 696 13.18 -32.96 22.87
C PRO A 696 14.32 -33.17 21.86
N GLY A 697 14.99 -32.07 21.46
CA GLY A 697 16.12 -32.09 20.53
C GLY A 697 15.78 -32.03 19.04
N THR A 698 14.51 -31.98 18.63
CA THR A 698 14.11 -31.86 17.22
C THR A 698 13.03 -30.81 16.98
N TRP A 699 13.03 -30.21 15.78
CA TRP A 699 12.02 -29.25 15.33
C TRP A 699 11.30 -29.75 14.07
N ARG A 700 9.99 -29.51 13.96
CA ARG A 700 9.18 -29.88 12.79
C ARG A 700 8.56 -28.65 12.12
N PRO A 701 8.51 -28.58 10.77
CA PRO A 701 7.80 -27.52 10.08
C PRO A 701 6.30 -27.50 10.43
N THR A 702 5.77 -26.30 10.67
CA THR A 702 4.34 -26.08 10.92
C THR A 702 3.48 -26.49 9.72
N PRO A 703 2.18 -26.74 9.89
CA PRO A 703 1.27 -26.97 8.75
C PRO A 703 1.39 -25.91 7.66
N LEU A 704 1.41 -24.62 8.05
CA LEU A 704 1.60 -23.49 7.14
C LEU A 704 2.91 -23.60 6.34
N LEU A 705 4.04 -23.85 7.00
CA LEU A 705 5.33 -23.97 6.29
C LEU A 705 5.37 -25.19 5.36
N ARG A 706 4.66 -26.27 5.69
CA ARG A 706 4.54 -27.44 4.81
C ARG A 706 3.66 -27.16 3.61
N GLU A 707 2.55 -26.44 3.79
CA GLU A 707 1.67 -25.99 2.72
C GLU A 707 2.44 -25.12 1.72
N LEU A 708 3.11 -24.07 2.23
CA LEU A 708 3.97 -23.19 1.43
C LEU A 708 5.08 -23.96 0.68
N ALA A 709 5.65 -24.99 1.30
CA ALA A 709 6.68 -25.84 0.69
C ALA A 709 6.11 -26.90 -0.28
N SER A 710 4.80 -27.18 -0.26
CA SER A 710 4.16 -28.20 -1.11
C SER A 710 3.58 -27.62 -2.41
N HIS A 711 3.21 -26.34 -2.39
CA HIS A 711 2.68 -25.61 -3.55
C HIS A 711 3.80 -25.12 -4.50
N SER A 712 5.01 -25.65 -4.31
CA SER A 712 6.21 -25.41 -5.12
C SER A 712 6.34 -26.33 -6.35
N SER A 713 5.24 -26.94 -6.83
CA SER A 713 5.22 -27.83 -8.02
C SER A 713 4.45 -27.25 -9.20
#